data_AF-A0A9E5PS95-F1
#
_entry.id   AF-A0A9E5PS95-F1
#
_cell.length_a   1.000
_cell.length_b   1.000
_cell.length_c   1.000
_cell.angle_alpha   90.00
_cell.angle_beta   90.00
_cell.angle_gamma   90.00
#
_symmetry.space_group_name_H-M   'P 1'
#
loop_
_entity.id
_entity.type
_entity.pdbx_description
1 polymer ?
#
loop_
_entity_poly.entity_id
_entity_poly.type
_entity_poly.pdbx_seq_one_letter_code
_entity_poly.pdbx_strand_id
1 'polypeptide(L)'
;MNREPAARDLLPELDPQPISEEVLREKYLKDGETTREQLFARVARALASVEAPDRRAAFEARFLDLLHQGGIGAGRIMSAAGTELQATLINCFVQPVGDSIQGRDEAGYPGIYEALREAAETMRRGGGVGYDFSRIRPRGARVKVTASVASGPCSYINVFDQSCATVESAGARRGAQMGVLRIDHPDVREFITAKRTPGRWNNFNVSVAVPDAFMDAVLADAAWDLVHAAQPGPEQVARGAHQRDDGLWVYETVRARELWDVIMRSAYDFAEPGILFIDAIGRDNNLRAIESIEATNPCVTADTWVMTEEGPRTVQDLIGRRFHAVVDGLSYAVRSEGFFETGRKPVWRLSTREGHALRLTADHRVRRVARRTRYSMELDWTEAARLRPGDEIVLNNHRALQGWAGAGTREEGYLLGLLIGDGTLKADKATLSVWAPELRVVGQDTVAFAASGAAGVVEAAEAAAATLTHRADFRGFQRPIAGRGEARLSSAALRDLAFSLGMAPGRKGITPAMEQRSSDFCEGLLGGLFDADGSVQGAQDKGVSVRLSQSDEVLLQAVQRMLLRLGVASTLYRERRPAGARRLPDGRGGAADYPTQAQHELVICKDNLQLFAERIGFQDTDKAARLEQALGDYRRTPNRERFLATVESLLPDGEETVYDVTVDDVHAFDANGLVVHNCGEQPLPPYGCCDLGPIILTRFVRHPFGVGGDAAFDFEAFERTVALQVRALDNVLDLTYWPLPEQRAEAQAKRRIGVGFTGLGDALILLKLRYDSEAGVAMAARIAERLRDAAYRASVELAKEKGAFPKLDVESYLADGTFASRLPADIRRAIREHGIRNSHLLSIAPTGTVSLAFADNASNGIEPAFSWTYTRKKREADGSTREHEVSDHAWRLWRALGGDVQNLPPYFVSALEMGVDGHLGMMAAVQPFIDTSISKTVNVPAEYPFEEFKDLYLKAWRGGLKGLATYRPNDILGAVLSVQGAAVADEPAAPLPGDPMRSVIEQRPLGALDAVAEKIEYWTQEGHHTTYIVVSFLPVPTTDGQGTQSRAIEFFMPVGQRAESQQWITASMRLLSLAARGGFLARALRDMRKVAWDRGPVRLGTRTREDGAVIPMWHDSEVAALAFAVQNILERRQGVTGTVSVATPVAPPSAVALSVPGQMAGRKCPECGAHAMIRKDGCDHCTACGYVGSCG
;
A
#
# COMPACT_ATOMS: atom_id res chain seq x y z
N MET A 1 -18.09 -12.56 55.27
CA MET A 1 -19.45 -13.08 55.01
C MET A 1 -19.27 -14.41 54.30
N ASN A 2 -20.07 -15.42 54.61
CA ASN A 2 -20.01 -16.69 53.92
C ASN A 2 -20.65 -16.50 52.54
N ARG A 3 -19.85 -16.57 51.46
CA ARG A 3 -20.40 -16.96 50.16
C ARG A 3 -20.77 -18.44 50.27
N GLU A 4 -21.95 -18.81 49.79
CA GLU A 4 -22.14 -20.17 49.31
C GLU A 4 -21.13 -20.42 48.18
N PRO A 5 -20.57 -21.64 48.03
CA PRO A 5 -19.75 -21.94 46.86
C PRO A 5 -20.55 -21.62 45.60
N ALA A 6 -19.93 -20.91 44.66
CA ALA A 6 -20.63 -20.55 43.44
C ALA A 6 -20.93 -21.83 42.66
N ALA A 7 -22.02 -21.89 41.88
CA ALA A 7 -22.32 -23.07 41.03
C ALA A 7 -21.18 -23.38 40.02
N ARG A 8 -20.25 -22.43 39.84
CA ARG A 8 -18.98 -22.52 39.12
C ARG A 8 -18.00 -23.53 39.75
N ASP A 9 -18.06 -23.73 41.07
CA ASP A 9 -17.19 -24.62 41.86
C ASP A 9 -17.60 -26.11 41.76
N LEU A 10 -18.67 -26.42 41.00
CA LEU A 10 -19.20 -27.77 40.76
C LEU A 10 -18.96 -28.26 39.32
N LEU A 11 -18.25 -27.50 38.49
CA LEU A 11 -17.97 -27.79 37.09
C LEU A 11 -16.50 -28.17 36.88
N PRO A 12 -16.18 -29.01 35.89
CA PRO A 12 -14.78 -29.25 35.53
C PRO A 12 -14.16 -27.94 35.01
N GLU A 13 -13.04 -27.54 35.61
CA GLU A 13 -12.24 -26.46 35.05
C GLU A 13 -11.60 -26.96 33.75
N LEU A 14 -11.93 -26.31 32.63
CA LEU A 14 -11.39 -26.67 31.33
C LEU A 14 -9.96 -26.13 31.20
N ASP A 15 -9.01 -27.01 30.86
CA ASP A 15 -7.67 -26.59 30.43
C ASP A 15 -7.78 -25.52 29.33
N PRO A 16 -6.98 -24.44 29.35
CA PRO A 16 -6.95 -23.46 28.27
C PRO A 16 -6.63 -24.11 26.91
N GLN A 17 -7.29 -23.68 25.84
CA GLN A 17 -6.88 -24.10 24.49
C GLN A 17 -5.48 -23.57 24.17
N PRO A 18 -4.57 -24.36 23.57
CA PRO A 18 -3.20 -23.91 23.27
C PRO A 18 -3.15 -22.62 22.44
N ILE A 19 -4.06 -22.48 21.48
CA ILE A 19 -4.21 -21.26 20.67
C ILE A 19 -4.70 -20.05 21.49
N SER A 20 -5.51 -20.24 22.52
CA SER A 20 -5.95 -19.18 23.43
C SER A 20 -4.81 -18.69 24.31
N GLU A 21 -3.98 -19.60 24.84
CA GLU A 21 -2.76 -19.22 25.56
C GLU A 21 -1.76 -18.48 24.67
N GLU A 22 -1.54 -18.97 23.45
CA GLU A 22 -0.62 -18.31 22.53
C GLU A 22 -1.12 -16.92 22.12
N VAL A 23 -2.40 -16.76 21.79
CA VAL A 23 -2.95 -15.43 21.47
C VAL A 23 -2.94 -14.50 22.70
N LEU A 24 -3.12 -15.02 23.91
CA LEU A 24 -2.92 -14.27 25.16
C LEU A 24 -1.46 -13.78 25.28
N ARG A 25 -0.50 -14.70 25.14
CA ARG A 25 0.95 -14.47 25.26
C ARG A 25 1.48 -13.50 24.19
N GLU A 26 1.01 -13.65 22.96
CA GLU A 26 1.44 -12.90 21.78
C GLU A 26 0.84 -11.49 21.71
N LYS A 27 -0.46 -11.35 21.99
CA LYS A 27 -1.20 -10.09 21.70
C LYS A 27 -1.52 -9.26 22.93
N TYR A 28 -1.45 -9.84 24.14
CA TYR A 28 -1.98 -9.22 25.34
C TYR A 28 -0.96 -9.11 26.48
N LEU A 29 -0.22 -10.18 26.83
CA LEU A 29 0.87 -10.12 27.82
C LEU A 29 1.97 -9.11 27.41
N LYS A 30 2.72 -8.62 28.39
CA LYS A 30 3.81 -7.64 28.26
C LYS A 30 5.02 -8.07 29.11
N ASP A 31 6.14 -7.36 28.98
CA ASP A 31 7.40 -7.72 29.63
C ASP A 31 7.25 -7.91 31.15
N GLY A 32 7.59 -9.12 31.64
CA GLY A 32 7.40 -9.53 33.03
C GLY A 32 6.06 -10.22 33.34
N GLU A 33 5.11 -10.25 32.41
CA GLU A 33 3.86 -10.99 32.51
C GLU A 33 3.97 -12.36 31.82
N THR A 34 3.71 -13.43 32.56
CA THR A 34 3.63 -14.81 32.05
C THR A 34 2.24 -15.41 32.21
N THR A 35 1.36 -14.77 32.97
CA THR A 35 0.02 -15.26 33.36
C THR A 35 -1.07 -14.22 33.07
N ARG A 36 -2.32 -14.68 32.96
CA ARG A 36 -3.50 -13.84 32.74
C ARG A 36 -3.76 -12.89 33.91
N GLU A 37 -3.42 -13.33 35.11
CA GLU A 37 -3.66 -12.67 36.40
C GLU A 37 -2.77 -11.44 36.57
N GLN A 38 -1.51 -11.52 36.10
CA GLN A 38 -0.60 -10.37 36.05
C GLN A 38 -1.12 -9.29 35.10
N LEU A 39 -1.58 -9.69 33.90
CA LEU A 39 -2.21 -8.77 32.94
C LEU A 39 -3.48 -8.14 33.50
N PHE A 40 -4.34 -8.93 34.16
CA PHE A 40 -5.53 -8.40 34.82
C PHE A 40 -5.17 -7.41 35.93
N ALA A 41 -4.13 -7.67 36.73
CA ALA A 41 -3.63 -6.72 37.73
C ALA A 41 -3.10 -5.41 37.11
N ARG A 42 -2.36 -5.48 35.98
CA ARG A 42 -1.94 -4.28 35.23
C ARG A 42 -3.13 -3.46 34.75
N VAL A 43 -4.10 -4.10 34.07
CA VAL A 43 -5.27 -3.40 33.52
C VAL A 43 -6.12 -2.80 34.65
N ALA A 44 -6.37 -3.55 35.72
CA ALA A 44 -7.11 -3.07 36.89
C ALA A 44 -6.45 -1.85 37.56
N ARG A 45 -5.12 -1.86 37.72
CA ARG A 45 -4.34 -0.73 38.25
C ARG A 45 -4.43 0.51 37.35
N ALA A 46 -4.38 0.29 36.04
CA ALA A 46 -4.51 1.38 35.06
C ALA A 46 -5.87 2.07 35.15
N LEU A 47 -6.96 1.28 35.16
CA LEU A 47 -8.33 1.76 35.32
C LEU A 47 -8.55 2.47 36.67
N ALA A 48 -7.90 1.99 37.73
CA ALA A 48 -7.92 2.60 39.05
C ALA A 48 -7.10 3.90 39.16
N SER A 49 -6.09 4.12 38.31
CA SER A 49 -5.23 5.31 38.39
C SER A 49 -5.96 6.63 38.16
N VAL A 50 -7.08 6.59 37.43
CA VAL A 50 -7.99 7.72 37.17
C VAL A 50 -8.78 8.12 38.43
N GLU A 51 -8.95 7.20 39.39
CA GLU A 51 -9.68 7.47 40.62
C GLU A 51 -8.87 8.33 41.60
N ALA A 52 -9.58 9.00 42.52
CA ALA A 52 -9.00 9.81 43.59
C ALA A 52 -7.98 8.97 44.42
N PRO A 53 -6.83 9.54 44.83
CA PRO A 53 -5.70 8.78 45.38
C PRO A 53 -6.04 7.83 46.55
N ASP A 54 -6.95 8.24 47.42
CA ASP A 54 -7.47 7.49 48.58
C ASP A 54 -8.34 6.28 48.17
N ARG A 55 -9.01 6.36 47.01
CA ARG A 55 -9.93 5.33 46.50
C ARG A 55 -9.27 4.33 45.54
N ARG A 56 -8.06 4.63 45.05
CA ARG A 56 -7.35 3.83 44.02
C ARG A 56 -7.23 2.35 44.38
N ALA A 57 -6.72 2.02 45.57
CA ALA A 57 -6.53 0.63 45.98
C ALA A 57 -7.86 -0.16 46.05
N ALA A 58 -8.95 0.50 46.49
CA ALA A 58 -10.28 -0.11 46.51
C ALA A 58 -10.86 -0.34 45.11
N PHE A 59 -10.55 0.54 44.14
CA PHE A 59 -10.95 0.34 42.75
C PHE A 59 -10.04 -0.62 41.97
N GLU A 60 -8.73 -0.71 42.27
CA GLU A 60 -7.84 -1.73 41.69
C GLU A 60 -8.35 -3.13 42.03
N ALA A 61 -8.74 -3.37 43.29
CA ALA A 61 -9.38 -4.62 43.70
C ALA A 61 -10.72 -4.89 42.97
N ARG A 62 -11.57 -3.87 42.79
CA ARG A 62 -12.87 -4.01 42.11
C ARG A 62 -12.76 -4.21 40.60
N PHE A 63 -11.79 -3.57 39.94
CA PHE A 63 -11.53 -3.77 38.52
C PHE A 63 -10.82 -5.11 38.25
N LEU A 64 -10.06 -5.64 39.21
CA LEU A 64 -9.53 -7.00 39.14
C LEU A 64 -10.66 -8.05 39.28
N ASP A 65 -11.59 -7.85 40.21
CA ASP A 65 -12.79 -8.68 40.37
C ASP A 65 -13.71 -8.64 39.13
N LEU A 66 -13.91 -7.46 38.52
CA LEU A 66 -14.61 -7.28 37.23
C LEU A 66 -14.02 -8.18 36.12
N LEU A 67 -12.70 -8.19 35.96
CA LEU A 67 -12.00 -8.97 34.93
C LEU A 67 -12.14 -10.49 35.16
N HIS A 68 -12.17 -10.95 36.42
CA HIS A 68 -12.43 -12.36 36.76
C HIS A 68 -13.90 -12.77 36.60
N GLN A 69 -14.83 -11.84 36.87
CA GLN A 69 -16.27 -12.04 36.64
C GLN A 69 -16.59 -12.14 35.15
N GLY A 70 -15.83 -11.43 34.30
CA GLY A 70 -15.89 -11.54 32.85
C GLY A 70 -16.27 -10.26 32.11
N GLY A 71 -16.26 -9.11 32.79
CA GLY A 71 -16.26 -7.82 32.11
C GLY A 71 -14.84 -7.51 31.61
N ILE A 72 -14.63 -7.56 30.30
CA ILE A 72 -13.32 -7.43 29.66
C ILE A 72 -13.32 -6.18 28.78
N GLY A 73 -12.20 -5.46 28.71
CA GLY A 73 -12.04 -4.37 27.75
C GLY A 73 -11.90 -4.88 26.31
N ALA A 74 -12.18 -4.04 25.32
CA ALA A 74 -11.79 -4.36 23.95
C ALA A 74 -10.27 -4.53 23.82
N GLY A 75 -9.84 -5.18 22.74
CA GLY A 75 -8.48 -5.68 22.63
C GLY A 75 -7.36 -4.63 22.72
N ARG A 76 -7.66 -3.36 22.44
CA ARG A 76 -6.74 -2.23 22.61
C ARG A 76 -6.55 -1.88 24.10
N ILE A 77 -7.64 -1.81 24.88
CA ILE A 77 -7.62 -1.67 26.34
C ILE A 77 -6.77 -2.78 26.97
N MET A 78 -7.08 -4.06 26.67
CA MET A 78 -6.41 -5.19 27.32
C MET A 78 -4.91 -5.30 26.99
N SER A 79 -4.49 -4.87 25.80
CA SER A 79 -3.08 -4.89 25.42
C SER A 79 -2.32 -3.67 25.98
N ALA A 80 -2.88 -2.46 25.92
CA ALA A 80 -2.13 -1.22 26.18
C ALA A 80 -2.39 -0.54 27.53
N ALA A 81 -3.51 -0.80 28.21
CA ALA A 81 -3.79 -0.17 29.51
C ALA A 81 -2.71 -0.56 30.54
N GLY A 82 -2.17 0.45 31.24
CA GLY A 82 -1.12 0.27 32.25
C GLY A 82 0.28 0.05 31.68
N THR A 83 0.48 0.25 30.37
CA THR A 83 1.80 0.24 29.73
C THR A 83 2.29 1.68 29.46
N GLU A 84 3.58 1.85 29.14
CA GLU A 84 4.13 3.15 28.70
C GLU A 84 3.76 3.49 27.23
N LEU A 85 3.03 2.62 26.52
CA LEU A 85 2.65 2.84 25.13
C LEU A 85 1.71 4.04 25.02
N GLN A 86 2.11 5.05 24.23
CA GLN A 86 1.20 6.11 23.78
C GLN A 86 0.26 5.57 22.71
N ALA A 87 -0.63 4.67 23.12
CA ALA A 87 -1.69 4.06 22.33
C ALA A 87 -3.06 4.62 22.78
N THR A 88 -4.02 4.68 21.86
CA THR A 88 -5.41 4.94 22.20
C THR A 88 -6.04 3.60 22.53
N LEU A 89 -6.67 3.56 23.69
CA LEU A 89 -7.40 2.39 24.18
C LEU A 89 -8.73 2.22 23.43
N ILE A 90 -9.18 3.29 22.76
CA ILE A 90 -10.41 3.44 22.00
C ILE A 90 -10.37 2.64 20.69
N ASN A 91 -11.52 2.07 20.31
CA ASN A 91 -11.60 1.10 19.22
C ASN A 91 -12.03 1.73 17.88
N CYS A 92 -13.13 2.49 17.84
CA CYS A 92 -13.69 3.05 16.59
C CYS A 92 -13.78 4.58 16.68
N PHE A 93 -13.76 5.30 15.55
CA PHE A 93 -14.06 6.74 15.48
C PHE A 93 -14.73 7.13 14.14
N VAL A 94 -15.15 8.39 14.00
CA VAL A 94 -15.58 9.01 12.73
C VAL A 94 -14.87 10.34 12.45
N GLN A 95 -14.72 10.65 11.17
CA GLN A 95 -14.06 11.80 10.57
C GLN A 95 -14.97 12.43 9.48
N PRO A 96 -15.53 13.63 9.69
CA PRO A 96 -16.31 14.30 8.65
C PRO A 96 -15.44 14.65 7.43
N VAL A 97 -16.04 14.73 6.24
CA VAL A 97 -15.38 15.13 4.99
C VAL A 97 -16.22 16.19 4.26
N GLY A 98 -15.67 17.40 4.06
CA GLY A 98 -16.38 18.53 3.43
C GLY A 98 -16.19 18.67 1.92
N ASP A 99 -17.02 19.50 1.26
CA ASP A 99 -17.04 19.70 -0.22
C ASP A 99 -15.96 20.67 -0.74
N SER A 100 -14.78 20.65 -0.12
CA SER A 100 -13.65 21.54 -0.43
C SER A 100 -12.35 20.75 -0.47
N ILE A 101 -11.52 20.95 -1.49
CA ILE A 101 -10.20 20.30 -1.60
C ILE A 101 -9.36 20.53 -0.35
N GLN A 102 -9.18 21.78 0.07
CA GLN A 102 -8.39 22.16 1.24
C GLN A 102 -9.10 23.19 2.14
N GLY A 103 -8.64 23.31 3.37
CA GLY A 103 -9.17 24.18 4.42
C GLY A 103 -10.39 23.59 5.13
N ARG A 104 -11.50 24.34 5.10
CA ARG A 104 -12.83 23.90 5.55
C ARG A 104 -13.87 24.37 4.54
N ASP A 105 -14.95 23.62 4.39
CA ASP A 105 -16.06 23.98 3.50
C ASP A 105 -16.97 25.08 4.10
N GLU A 106 -18.00 25.49 3.36
CA GLU A 106 -18.95 26.53 3.79
C GLU A 106 -19.74 26.15 5.06
N ALA A 107 -19.83 24.86 5.39
CA ALA A 107 -20.43 24.34 6.63
C ALA A 107 -19.41 24.13 7.76
N GLY A 108 -18.14 24.42 7.53
CA GLY A 108 -17.06 24.29 8.50
C GLY A 108 -16.51 22.86 8.66
N TYR A 109 -16.88 21.91 7.82
CA TYR A 109 -16.26 20.59 7.82
C TYR A 109 -14.83 20.67 7.26
N PRO A 110 -13.87 19.89 7.78
CA PRO A 110 -12.53 19.80 7.21
C PRO A 110 -12.59 19.41 5.72
N GLY A 111 -11.76 20.06 4.91
CA GLY A 111 -11.63 19.74 3.49
C GLY A 111 -11.13 18.31 3.27
N ILE A 112 -11.22 17.85 2.03
CA ILE A 112 -10.94 16.48 1.62
C ILE A 112 -9.51 16.08 2.02
N TYR A 113 -8.53 16.98 1.93
CA TYR A 113 -7.15 16.73 2.39
C TYR A 113 -7.01 16.80 3.93
N GLU A 114 -7.71 17.71 4.61
CA GLU A 114 -7.62 17.92 6.05
C GLU A 114 -8.33 16.82 6.83
N ALA A 115 -9.51 16.40 6.37
CA ALA A 115 -10.30 15.35 6.95
C ALA A 115 -9.52 14.03 6.94
N LEU A 116 -8.93 13.73 5.78
CA LEU A 116 -7.99 12.63 5.63
C LEU A 116 -6.81 12.78 6.60
N ARG A 117 -6.25 14.00 6.71
CA ARG A 117 -5.19 14.35 7.67
C ARG A 117 -5.65 14.38 9.15
N GLU A 118 -6.89 14.08 9.44
CA GLU A 118 -7.47 14.01 10.80
C GLU A 118 -7.85 12.58 11.15
N ALA A 119 -8.37 11.82 10.20
CA ALA A 119 -8.32 10.37 10.29
C ALA A 119 -6.88 9.84 10.42
N ALA A 120 -5.92 10.59 9.87
CA ALA A 120 -4.48 10.41 10.01
C ALA A 120 -3.85 10.83 11.31
N GLU A 121 -4.52 11.66 12.08
CA GLU A 121 -4.18 11.64 13.48
C GLU A 121 -4.82 10.36 14.04
N THR A 122 -6.11 10.18 13.81
CA THR A 122 -6.95 9.29 14.59
C THR A 122 -6.39 7.90 14.82
N MET A 123 -6.25 7.10 13.77
CA MET A 123 -6.12 5.68 13.99
C MET A 123 -4.79 5.34 14.64
N ARG A 124 -3.70 6.10 14.43
CA ARG A 124 -2.29 5.72 14.68
C ARG A 124 -2.07 4.90 15.93
N ARG A 125 -2.64 5.43 16.99
CA ARG A 125 -2.45 5.00 18.37
C ARG A 125 -3.22 3.70 18.66
N GLY A 126 -4.10 3.26 17.76
CA GLY A 126 -5.07 2.21 17.98
C GLY A 126 -6.16 2.19 16.90
N GLY A 127 -7.09 3.14 17.02
CA GLY A 127 -8.50 2.96 16.68
C GLY A 127 -8.90 2.96 15.21
N GLY A 128 -10.14 3.38 14.97
CA GLY A 128 -10.69 3.60 13.65
C GLY A 128 -11.05 5.05 13.32
N VAL A 129 -11.59 5.35 12.14
CA VAL A 129 -12.09 6.68 11.68
C VAL A 129 -12.88 6.59 10.39
N GLY A 130 -14.16 6.94 10.42
CA GLY A 130 -15.04 6.88 9.27
C GLY A 130 -15.34 8.13 8.52
N TYR A 131 -16.15 8.00 7.48
CA TYR A 131 -16.41 9.07 6.54
C TYR A 131 -17.78 8.90 5.87
N ASP A 132 -18.61 9.95 5.84
CA ASP A 132 -19.71 10.10 4.89
C ASP A 132 -19.27 11.01 3.72
N PHE A 133 -19.32 10.47 2.51
CA PHE A 133 -18.90 11.15 1.28
C PHE A 133 -19.99 11.91 0.57
N SER A 134 -21.22 11.84 1.07
CA SER A 134 -22.41 12.40 0.41
C SER A 134 -22.42 13.92 0.32
N ARG A 135 -21.48 14.59 1.01
CA ARG A 135 -21.22 16.03 0.91
C ARG A 135 -20.39 16.41 -0.32
N ILE A 136 -19.56 15.50 -0.85
CA ILE A 136 -18.65 15.82 -1.94
C ILE A 136 -19.41 15.85 -3.25
N ARG A 137 -19.20 16.89 -4.05
CA ARG A 137 -19.94 17.12 -5.30
C ARG A 137 -19.78 16.01 -6.36
N PRO A 138 -20.86 15.66 -7.10
CA PRO A 138 -20.88 14.65 -8.16
C PRO A 138 -19.85 14.78 -9.27
N ARG A 139 -19.62 13.67 -9.98
CA ARG A 139 -18.86 13.64 -11.22
C ARG A 139 -19.54 14.58 -12.22
N GLY A 140 -18.76 15.46 -12.84
CA GLY A 140 -19.30 16.48 -13.74
C GLY A 140 -19.79 17.77 -13.07
N ALA A 141 -19.87 17.86 -11.74
CA ALA A 141 -20.27 19.09 -11.05
C ALA A 141 -19.31 20.26 -11.37
N ARG A 142 -19.83 21.49 -11.47
CA ARG A 142 -19.06 22.67 -11.85
C ARG A 142 -18.13 23.15 -10.73
N VAL A 143 -16.85 23.31 -11.04
CA VAL A 143 -15.85 23.91 -10.15
C VAL A 143 -15.65 25.38 -10.54
N LYS A 144 -16.20 26.30 -9.73
CA LYS A 144 -16.30 27.74 -10.05
C LYS A 144 -14.93 28.40 -10.30
N VAL A 145 -13.91 28.06 -9.50
CA VAL A 145 -12.60 28.74 -9.49
C VAL A 145 -11.72 28.36 -10.68
N THR A 146 -11.78 27.10 -11.12
CA THR A 146 -10.95 26.54 -12.20
C THR A 146 -11.67 26.47 -13.55
N ALA A 147 -12.96 26.81 -13.59
CA ALA A 147 -13.86 26.59 -14.73
C ALA A 147 -13.91 25.13 -15.23
N SER A 148 -13.56 24.16 -14.36
CA SER A 148 -13.53 22.73 -14.68
C SER A 148 -14.76 21.98 -14.16
N VAL A 149 -14.82 20.68 -14.44
CA VAL A 149 -15.75 19.74 -13.80
C VAL A 149 -15.07 18.97 -12.67
N ALA A 150 -15.86 18.46 -11.73
CA ALA A 150 -15.42 17.69 -10.57
C ALA A 150 -15.39 16.18 -10.84
N SER A 151 -14.61 15.46 -10.03
CA SER A 151 -14.36 14.02 -10.20
C SER A 151 -15.46 13.13 -9.63
N GLY A 152 -16.26 13.61 -8.67
CA GLY A 152 -17.37 12.89 -8.04
C GLY A 152 -17.02 12.02 -6.84
N PRO A 153 -17.83 11.85 -5.78
CA PRO A 153 -17.49 11.01 -4.65
C PRO A 153 -17.23 9.54 -4.96
N CYS A 154 -17.56 8.98 -6.10
CA CYS A 154 -16.96 7.67 -6.43
C CYS A 154 -15.50 7.80 -6.86
N SER A 155 -15.13 8.93 -7.48
CA SER A 155 -13.74 9.40 -7.47
C SER A 155 -13.27 9.87 -6.08
N TYR A 156 -14.12 10.25 -5.10
CA TYR A 156 -13.73 10.71 -3.73
C TYR A 156 -13.85 9.72 -2.54
N ILE A 157 -14.42 8.54 -2.75
CA ILE A 157 -14.28 7.27 -2.00
C ILE A 157 -13.10 6.55 -2.63
N ASN A 158 -13.01 6.64 -3.97
CA ASN A 158 -11.70 6.65 -4.56
C ASN A 158 -10.79 7.72 -3.89
N VAL A 159 -11.17 8.93 -3.48
CA VAL A 159 -10.33 9.86 -2.66
C VAL A 159 -10.38 9.59 -1.13
N PHE A 160 -10.96 8.51 -0.59
CA PHE A 160 -10.91 8.30 0.89
C PHE A 160 -10.82 6.89 1.48
N ASP A 161 -10.96 5.85 0.67
CA ASP A 161 -10.33 4.53 0.88
C ASP A 161 -8.78 4.68 1.03
N GLN A 162 -7.92 4.15 0.13
CA GLN A 162 -6.44 4.30 -0.20
C GLN A 162 -5.38 5.15 0.61
N SER A 163 -5.83 5.91 1.59
CA SER A 163 -5.20 6.80 2.54
C SER A 163 -4.16 6.12 3.43
N CYS A 164 -4.56 5.51 4.54
CA CYS A 164 -4.57 4.08 4.75
C CYS A 164 -3.30 3.30 5.24
N ALA A 165 -3.41 1.98 5.51
CA ALA A 165 -2.44 0.85 5.45
C ALA A 165 -0.94 0.96 5.14
N THR A 166 -0.24 2.06 5.39
CA THR A 166 0.73 1.90 6.49
C THR A 166 0.09 1.83 7.86
N VAL A 167 -1.24 1.89 8.04
CA VAL A 167 -2.16 1.72 9.22
C VAL A 167 -1.92 0.58 10.26
N GLU A 168 -0.66 0.35 10.55
CA GLU A 168 -0.02 -0.25 11.71
C GLU A 168 -0.54 0.22 13.06
N SER A 169 -1.31 -0.60 13.75
CA SER A 169 -1.66 -0.33 15.13
C SER A 169 -0.56 -0.71 16.09
N ALA A 170 -0.22 0.26 16.94
CA ALA A 170 0.25 -0.02 18.30
C ALA A 170 -0.53 -1.23 18.86
N GLY A 171 0.20 -2.27 19.26
CA GLY A 171 -0.39 -3.57 19.62
C GLY A 171 -0.59 -4.57 18.47
N ALA A 172 0.15 -4.46 17.36
CA ALA A 172 0.21 -5.44 16.26
C ALA A 172 -1.16 -5.79 15.64
N ARG A 173 -1.89 -4.75 15.21
CA ARG A 173 -3.18 -4.89 14.50
C ARG A 173 -3.23 -4.01 13.27
N ARG A 174 -3.97 -4.43 12.27
CA ARG A 174 -4.34 -3.61 11.11
C ARG A 174 -5.47 -2.63 11.54
N GLY A 175 -5.73 -1.55 10.79
CA GLY A 175 -6.85 -0.60 10.99
C GLY A 175 -8.22 -1.14 10.63
N ALA A 176 -9.14 -0.36 10.02
CA ALA A 176 -10.58 -0.62 10.20
C ALA A 176 -11.75 -0.21 9.23
N GLN A 177 -11.71 -0.31 7.89
CA GLN A 177 -12.56 0.58 7.06
C GLN A 177 -14.06 0.30 6.82
N MET A 178 -14.84 1.40 6.75
CA MET A 178 -16.20 1.48 6.21
C MET A 178 -16.40 2.83 5.51
N GLY A 179 -16.94 2.83 4.29
CA GLY A 179 -17.24 4.04 3.52
C GLY A 179 -18.73 4.19 3.32
N VAL A 180 -19.26 5.41 3.45
CA VAL A 180 -20.71 5.65 3.34
C VAL A 180 -21.01 6.70 2.27
N LEU A 181 -22.04 6.40 1.47
CA LEU A 181 -22.66 7.31 0.52
C LEU A 181 -24.17 7.16 0.58
N ARG A 182 -24.92 8.25 0.49
CA ARG A 182 -26.39 8.25 0.47
C ARG A 182 -26.96 7.70 -0.84
N ILE A 183 -28.11 7.06 -0.73
CA ILE A 183 -28.88 6.50 -1.85
C ILE A 183 -29.34 7.53 -2.90
N ASP A 184 -29.41 8.81 -2.53
CA ASP A 184 -29.78 9.92 -3.42
C ASP A 184 -28.58 10.66 -4.02
N HIS A 185 -27.35 10.23 -3.76
CA HIS A 185 -26.18 10.88 -4.35
C HIS A 185 -26.00 10.45 -5.84
N PRO A 186 -25.81 11.35 -6.82
CA PRO A 186 -25.69 11.01 -8.25
C PRO A 186 -24.66 9.94 -8.63
N ASP A 187 -23.51 9.88 -7.96
CA ASP A 187 -22.51 8.84 -8.24
C ASP A 187 -22.81 7.48 -7.58
N VAL A 188 -23.92 7.31 -6.86
CA VAL A 188 -24.20 6.09 -6.06
C VAL A 188 -24.24 4.80 -6.88
N ARG A 189 -24.61 4.86 -8.16
CA ARG A 189 -24.53 3.70 -9.06
C ARG A 189 -23.08 3.20 -9.25
N GLU A 190 -22.11 4.11 -9.30
CA GLU A 190 -20.68 3.76 -9.32
C GLU A 190 -20.23 3.24 -7.94
N PHE A 191 -20.79 3.78 -6.84
CA PHE A 191 -20.47 3.36 -5.47
C PHE A 191 -20.84 1.90 -5.21
N ILE A 192 -22.10 1.56 -5.48
CA ILE A 192 -22.66 0.23 -5.27
C ILE A 192 -21.87 -0.83 -6.04
N THR A 193 -21.38 -0.49 -7.24
CA THR A 193 -20.74 -1.45 -8.16
C THR A 193 -19.21 -1.46 -8.09
N ALA A 194 -18.59 -0.58 -7.31
CA ALA A 194 -17.13 -0.45 -7.26
C ALA A 194 -16.43 -1.76 -6.87
N LYS A 195 -16.86 -2.42 -5.77
CA LYS A 195 -16.29 -3.70 -5.28
C LYS A 195 -16.49 -4.91 -6.20
N ARG A 196 -17.23 -4.75 -7.31
CA ARG A 196 -17.33 -5.76 -8.37
C ARG A 196 -16.11 -5.80 -9.29
N THR A 197 -15.25 -4.77 -9.24
CA THR A 197 -13.95 -4.78 -9.92
C THR A 197 -12.96 -5.53 -9.01
N PRO A 198 -12.37 -6.67 -9.42
CA PRO A 198 -11.47 -7.43 -8.57
C PRO A 198 -10.27 -6.57 -8.17
N GLY A 199 -10.12 -6.41 -6.86
CA GLY A 199 -9.21 -5.39 -6.35
C GLY A 199 -9.71 -3.98 -6.63
N ARG A 200 -10.90 -3.63 -6.14
CA ARG A 200 -11.39 -2.26 -5.92
C ARG A 200 -12.19 -2.23 -4.62
N TRP A 201 -11.83 -1.29 -3.76
CA TRP A 201 -12.36 -1.04 -2.43
C TRP A 201 -12.28 -2.22 -1.45
N ASN A 202 -11.26 -3.10 -1.51
CA ASN A 202 -11.22 -4.28 -0.60
C ASN A 202 -10.82 -3.98 0.86
N ASN A 203 -10.65 -2.71 1.24
CA ASN A 203 -10.44 -2.32 2.64
C ASN A 203 -11.59 -1.54 3.22
N PHE A 204 -12.18 -0.63 2.43
CA PHE A 204 -13.57 -0.28 2.64
C PHE A 204 -14.40 -1.56 2.70
N ASN A 205 -14.96 -1.87 3.87
CA ASN A 205 -16.37 -2.23 3.83
C ASN A 205 -17.11 -1.03 3.18
N VAL A 206 -18.17 -1.22 2.41
CA VAL A 206 -18.99 -0.09 1.97
C VAL A 206 -20.42 -0.27 2.42
N SER A 207 -21.11 0.83 2.68
CA SER A 207 -22.53 0.79 2.96
C SER A 207 -23.25 1.99 2.39
N VAL A 208 -24.41 1.74 1.79
CA VAL A 208 -25.29 2.82 1.33
C VAL A 208 -26.11 3.31 2.51
N ALA A 209 -26.13 4.63 2.74
CA ALA A 209 -27.04 5.25 3.70
C ALA A 209 -28.43 5.40 3.04
N VAL A 210 -29.40 4.68 3.60
CA VAL A 210 -30.76 4.58 3.06
C VAL A 210 -31.77 5.17 4.07
N PRO A 211 -32.52 6.22 3.71
CA PRO A 211 -33.65 6.72 4.49
C PRO A 211 -34.92 5.91 4.21
N ASP A 212 -35.89 6.00 5.12
CA ASP A 212 -37.19 5.32 5.00
C ASP A 212 -37.91 5.73 3.71
N ALA A 213 -37.81 7.00 3.32
CA ALA A 213 -38.42 7.54 2.10
C ALA A 213 -37.95 6.83 0.81
N PHE A 214 -36.72 6.28 0.79
CA PHE A 214 -36.28 5.45 -0.34
C PHE A 214 -36.90 4.05 -0.29
N MET A 215 -37.02 3.46 0.90
CA MET A 215 -37.65 2.15 1.07
C MET A 215 -39.14 2.19 0.69
N ASP A 216 -39.85 3.26 1.04
CA ASP A 216 -41.20 3.54 0.57
C ASP A 216 -41.25 3.74 -0.96
N ALA A 217 -40.29 4.45 -1.55
CA ALA A 217 -40.17 4.61 -2.99
C ALA A 217 -39.91 3.27 -3.72
N VAL A 218 -39.10 2.37 -3.15
CA VAL A 218 -38.89 1.00 -3.65
C VAL A 218 -40.19 0.19 -3.58
N LEU A 219 -40.93 0.26 -2.48
CA LEU A 219 -42.21 -0.44 -2.34
C LEU A 219 -43.26 0.07 -3.33
N ALA A 220 -43.42 1.39 -3.45
CA ALA A 220 -44.37 2.02 -4.36
C ALA A 220 -44.01 1.91 -5.86
N ASP A 221 -42.77 1.52 -6.19
CA ASP A 221 -42.16 1.71 -7.51
C ASP A 221 -42.27 3.18 -7.97
N ALA A 222 -41.73 4.08 -7.14
CA ALA A 222 -41.68 5.51 -7.42
C ALA A 222 -40.45 5.90 -8.25
N ALA A 223 -40.49 7.12 -8.79
CA ALA A 223 -39.29 7.80 -9.25
C ALA A 223 -38.44 8.25 -8.04
N TRP A 224 -37.12 8.34 -8.22
CA TRP A 224 -36.18 8.80 -7.20
C TRP A 224 -35.20 9.79 -7.84
N ASP A 225 -35.12 11.00 -7.31
CA ASP A 225 -34.17 12.01 -7.79
C ASP A 225 -32.78 11.72 -7.22
N LEU A 226 -31.77 11.78 -8.08
CA LEU A 226 -30.37 11.82 -7.66
C LEU A 226 -29.93 13.29 -7.59
N VAL A 227 -29.59 13.76 -6.39
CA VAL A 227 -29.50 15.18 -6.04
C VAL A 227 -28.18 15.60 -5.39
N HIS A 228 -27.74 16.83 -5.65
CA HIS A 228 -26.67 17.47 -4.87
C HIS A 228 -26.82 18.99 -4.82
N ALA A 229 -26.28 19.66 -3.80
CA ALA A 229 -26.31 21.12 -3.69
C ALA A 229 -25.38 21.82 -4.72
N ALA A 230 -24.38 21.10 -5.24
CA ALA A 230 -23.48 21.63 -6.26
C ALA A 230 -24.17 21.76 -7.63
N GLN A 231 -23.83 22.81 -8.37
CA GLN A 231 -24.33 23.01 -9.74
C GLN A 231 -23.73 21.96 -10.70
N PRO A 232 -24.53 21.29 -11.55
CA PRO A 232 -24.04 20.38 -12.60
C PRO A 232 -23.21 21.10 -13.68
N GLY A 233 -22.41 20.34 -14.42
CA GLY A 233 -21.68 20.82 -15.58
C GLY A 233 -22.57 21.01 -16.82
N PRO A 234 -22.06 21.64 -17.89
CA PRO A 234 -22.83 21.89 -19.11
C PRO A 234 -23.40 20.62 -19.77
N GLU A 235 -22.70 19.48 -19.65
CA GLU A 235 -23.13 18.19 -20.17
C GLU A 235 -24.37 17.65 -19.43
N GLN A 236 -24.39 17.78 -18.10
CA GLN A 236 -25.51 17.36 -17.25
C GLN A 236 -26.73 18.27 -17.47
N VAL A 237 -26.51 19.59 -17.55
CA VAL A 237 -27.58 20.55 -17.88
C VAL A 237 -28.16 20.27 -19.27
N ALA A 238 -27.32 19.93 -20.26
CA ALA A 238 -27.78 19.51 -21.59
C ALA A 238 -28.54 18.17 -21.61
N ARG A 239 -28.42 17.34 -20.56
CA ARG A 239 -29.22 16.13 -20.33
C ARG A 239 -30.51 16.37 -19.52
N GLY A 240 -30.79 17.62 -19.11
CA GLY A 240 -32.00 17.98 -18.37
C GLY A 240 -31.83 18.19 -16.87
N ALA A 241 -30.58 18.22 -16.36
CA ALA A 241 -30.31 18.53 -14.96
C ALA A 241 -30.77 19.95 -14.60
N HIS A 242 -31.53 20.08 -13.51
CA HIS A 242 -32.25 21.30 -13.13
C HIS A 242 -32.24 21.50 -11.60
N GLN A 243 -32.54 22.72 -11.13
CA GLN A 243 -32.58 23.04 -9.71
C GLN A 243 -34.03 22.99 -9.19
N ARG A 244 -34.21 22.44 -7.99
CA ARG A 244 -35.46 22.41 -7.21
C ARG A 244 -35.59 23.67 -6.35
N ASP A 245 -36.80 23.94 -5.86
CA ASP A 245 -37.10 25.09 -4.97
C ASP A 245 -36.35 25.03 -3.62
N ASP A 246 -35.91 23.84 -3.20
CA ASP A 246 -35.05 23.60 -2.02
C ASP A 246 -33.56 23.95 -2.26
N GLY A 247 -33.21 24.32 -3.49
CA GLY A 247 -31.85 24.67 -3.89
C GLY A 247 -30.97 23.49 -4.32
N LEU A 248 -31.43 22.24 -4.19
CA LEU A 248 -30.72 21.08 -4.71
C LEU A 248 -30.85 20.98 -6.24
N TRP A 249 -29.80 20.51 -6.90
CA TRP A 249 -29.83 20.16 -8.31
C TRP A 249 -30.13 18.68 -8.48
N VAL A 250 -31.14 18.36 -9.27
CA VAL A 250 -31.40 17.01 -9.79
C VAL A 250 -30.44 16.78 -10.96
N TYR A 251 -29.59 15.76 -10.86
CA TYR A 251 -28.65 15.36 -11.91
C TYR A 251 -29.29 14.32 -12.84
N GLU A 252 -30.08 13.41 -12.29
CA GLU A 252 -30.79 12.31 -12.97
C GLU A 252 -32.00 11.92 -12.09
N THR A 253 -33.09 11.44 -12.69
CA THR A 253 -34.22 10.83 -11.96
C THR A 253 -34.36 9.38 -12.42
N VAL A 254 -34.31 8.44 -11.47
CA VAL A 254 -34.25 6.99 -11.69
C VAL A 254 -35.50 6.28 -11.15
N ARG A 255 -35.63 4.96 -11.37
CA ARG A 255 -36.64 4.14 -10.66
C ARG A 255 -36.03 3.62 -9.37
N ALA A 256 -36.72 3.80 -8.24
CA ALA A 256 -36.19 3.38 -6.93
C ALA A 256 -35.87 1.86 -6.90
N ARG A 257 -36.75 1.03 -7.47
CA ARG A 257 -36.54 -0.43 -7.59
C ARG A 257 -35.33 -0.81 -8.45
N GLU A 258 -35.04 -0.04 -9.50
CA GLU A 258 -33.90 -0.31 -10.38
C GLU A 258 -32.57 -0.09 -9.63
N LEU A 259 -32.48 0.99 -8.86
CA LEU A 259 -31.32 1.26 -8.01
C LEU A 259 -31.20 0.21 -6.88
N TRP A 260 -32.31 -0.20 -6.28
CA TRP A 260 -32.35 -1.26 -5.28
C TRP A 260 -31.88 -2.62 -5.83
N ASP A 261 -32.33 -3.02 -7.02
CA ASP A 261 -31.87 -4.25 -7.67
C ASP A 261 -30.35 -4.24 -7.95
N VAL A 262 -29.74 -3.07 -8.23
CA VAL A 262 -28.29 -2.95 -8.37
C VAL A 262 -27.56 -3.19 -7.03
N ILE A 263 -28.11 -2.68 -5.91
CA ILE A 263 -27.60 -2.96 -4.55
C ILE A 263 -27.70 -4.45 -4.25
N MET A 264 -28.91 -5.00 -4.37
CA MET A 264 -29.21 -6.38 -3.95
C MET A 264 -28.39 -7.39 -4.75
N ARG A 265 -28.18 -7.19 -6.06
CA ARG A 265 -27.27 -8.04 -6.86
C ARG A 265 -25.83 -7.93 -6.38
N SER A 266 -25.36 -6.74 -6.01
CA SER A 266 -24.00 -6.55 -5.51
C SER A 266 -23.78 -7.25 -4.17
N ALA A 267 -24.70 -7.09 -3.22
CA ALA A 267 -24.66 -7.76 -1.92
C ALA A 267 -24.81 -9.29 -2.03
N TYR A 268 -25.53 -9.79 -3.04
CA TYR A 268 -25.73 -11.23 -3.27
C TYR A 268 -24.51 -11.93 -3.90
N ASP A 269 -23.81 -11.24 -4.81
CA ASP A 269 -22.65 -11.79 -5.54
C ASP A 269 -21.31 -11.49 -4.84
N PHE A 270 -21.15 -10.32 -4.22
CA PHE A 270 -19.89 -9.78 -3.69
C PHE A 270 -19.93 -9.46 -2.18
N ALA A 271 -21.02 -9.79 -1.48
CA ALA A 271 -21.28 -9.43 -0.07
C ALA A 271 -21.33 -7.90 0.23
N GLU A 272 -21.28 -7.06 -0.80
CA GLU A 272 -21.07 -5.60 -0.70
C GLU A 272 -21.86 -4.82 -1.76
N PRO A 273 -22.43 -3.64 -1.45
CA PRO A 273 -22.32 -2.93 -0.17
C PRO A 273 -23.32 -3.44 0.87
N GLY A 274 -22.98 -3.25 2.15
CA GLY A 274 -23.95 -3.29 3.24
C GLY A 274 -24.94 -2.11 3.20
N ILE A 275 -25.85 -2.05 4.16
CA ILE A 275 -26.86 -0.98 4.27
C ILE A 275 -26.87 -0.39 5.68
N LEU A 276 -26.95 0.94 5.76
CA LEU A 276 -27.22 1.69 6.98
C LEU A 276 -28.57 2.38 6.87
N PHE A 277 -29.49 2.06 7.77
CA PHE A 277 -30.82 2.65 7.81
C PHE A 277 -30.76 3.98 8.59
N ILE A 278 -30.46 5.07 7.87
CA ILE A 278 -30.01 6.32 8.49
C ILE A 278 -31.08 6.97 9.36
N ASP A 279 -32.36 6.81 9.04
CA ASP A 279 -33.47 7.31 9.85
C ASP A 279 -33.69 6.47 11.13
N ALA A 280 -33.40 5.16 11.10
CA ALA A 280 -33.39 4.33 12.31
C ALA A 280 -32.23 4.72 13.24
N ILE A 281 -31.05 4.99 12.69
CA ILE A 281 -29.89 5.52 13.42
C ILE A 281 -30.20 6.92 13.99
N GLY A 282 -30.76 7.82 13.18
CA GLY A 282 -31.06 9.21 13.56
C GLY A 282 -32.19 9.34 14.58
N ARG A 283 -33.23 8.49 14.51
CA ARG A 283 -34.27 8.39 15.55
C ARG A 283 -33.66 8.00 16.89
N ASP A 284 -32.91 6.91 16.94
CA ASP A 284 -32.40 6.36 18.19
C ASP A 284 -31.30 7.18 18.85
N ASN A 285 -30.55 7.98 18.10
CA ASN A 285 -29.49 8.83 18.64
C ASN A 285 -30.04 9.77 19.73
N ASN A 286 -29.58 9.57 20.97
CA ASN A 286 -29.96 10.38 22.14
C ASN A 286 -29.55 11.85 22.00
N LEU A 287 -28.61 12.17 21.11
CA LEU A 287 -28.10 13.51 20.86
C LEU A 287 -28.50 14.08 19.49
N ARG A 288 -29.49 13.49 18.80
CA ARG A 288 -29.97 13.94 17.47
C ARG A 288 -30.36 15.43 17.37
N ALA A 289 -30.67 16.09 18.50
CA ALA A 289 -30.90 17.53 18.55
C ALA A 289 -29.63 18.38 18.33
N ILE A 290 -28.45 17.77 18.40
CA ILE A 290 -27.13 18.42 18.29
C ILE A 290 -26.08 17.65 17.44
N GLU A 291 -26.40 16.48 16.84
CA GLU A 291 -25.45 15.71 15.99
C GLU A 291 -26.08 14.72 14.97
N SER A 292 -25.27 14.25 13.99
CA SER A 292 -25.55 13.24 12.94
C SER A 292 -24.41 12.19 12.82
N ILE A 293 -24.53 11.08 12.05
CA ILE A 293 -23.67 9.83 12.16
C ILE A 293 -23.14 9.24 10.81
N GLU A 294 -21.92 8.60 10.79
CA GLU A 294 -21.03 8.16 9.66
C GLU A 294 -20.15 6.85 9.97
N ALA A 295 -18.99 6.56 9.32
CA ALA A 295 -18.39 5.18 9.04
C ALA A 295 -17.03 4.64 9.72
N THR A 296 -15.97 4.07 9.03
CA THR A 296 -14.54 3.74 9.53
C THR A 296 -13.32 3.75 8.48
N ASN A 297 -12.04 3.31 8.79
CA ASN A 297 -10.60 3.62 8.28
C ASN A 297 -9.55 2.58 7.57
N PRO A 298 -8.44 2.92 6.80
CA PRO A 298 -7.98 2.37 5.42
C PRO A 298 -6.56 1.47 5.19
N CYS A 299 -5.85 0.76 4.15
CA CYS A 299 -5.15 0.67 2.64
C CYS A 299 -3.66 1.26 2.02
N VAL A 300 -3.13 1.24 0.72
CA VAL A 300 -1.72 1.82 0.30
C VAL A 300 -1.30 2.25 -1.19
N THR A 301 -0.69 3.41 -1.48
CA THR A 301 0.16 3.85 -2.68
C THR A 301 0.44 3.05 -4.01
N ALA A 302 0.16 3.62 -5.22
CA ALA A 302 0.35 3.01 -6.57
C ALA A 302 1.76 3.05 -7.18
N ASP A 303 2.38 4.23 -7.22
CA ASP A 303 3.77 4.42 -7.70
C ASP A 303 4.81 3.98 -6.67
N THR A 304 4.34 3.51 -5.50
CA THR A 304 5.18 2.92 -4.47
C THR A 304 5.73 1.59 -4.91
N TRP A 305 7.01 1.43 -4.61
CA TRP A 305 7.73 0.19 -4.77
C TRP A 305 7.55 -0.72 -3.57
N VAL A 306 7.34 -1.99 -3.86
CA VAL A 306 7.19 -3.09 -2.92
C VAL A 306 8.20 -4.15 -3.31
N MET A 307 9.05 -4.55 -2.37
CA MET A 307 9.92 -5.70 -2.55
C MET A 307 9.11 -7.00 -2.54
N THR A 308 9.38 -7.88 -3.52
CA THR A 308 8.77 -9.21 -3.65
C THR A 308 9.86 -10.25 -3.95
N GLU A 309 9.52 -11.54 -3.89
CA GLU A 309 10.45 -12.63 -4.26
C GLU A 309 10.94 -12.53 -5.72
N GLU A 310 10.13 -11.98 -6.62
CA GLU A 310 10.51 -11.72 -8.02
C GLU A 310 11.31 -10.39 -8.19
N GLY A 311 11.83 -9.84 -7.09
CA GLY A 311 12.38 -8.49 -7.02
C GLY A 311 11.33 -7.41 -6.76
N PRO A 312 11.70 -6.13 -6.81
CA PRO A 312 10.77 -5.06 -6.57
C PRO A 312 9.77 -4.93 -7.72
N ARG A 313 8.55 -4.55 -7.34
CA ARG A 313 7.43 -4.22 -8.21
C ARG A 313 6.86 -2.89 -7.73
N THR A 314 6.22 -2.13 -8.59
CA THR A 314 5.30 -1.11 -8.08
C THR A 314 4.05 -1.80 -7.57
N VAL A 315 3.34 -1.19 -6.62
CA VAL A 315 1.99 -1.61 -6.24
C VAL A 315 1.10 -1.73 -7.49
N GLN A 316 1.25 -0.81 -8.44
CA GLN A 316 0.58 -0.83 -9.74
C GLN A 316 0.83 -2.10 -10.57
N ASP A 317 1.96 -2.82 -10.37
CA ASP A 317 2.26 -4.12 -11.01
C ASP A 317 1.67 -5.33 -10.24
N LEU A 318 1.12 -5.12 -9.04
CA LEU A 318 0.67 -6.16 -8.11
C LEU A 318 -0.84 -6.16 -7.82
N ILE A 319 -1.59 -5.27 -8.46
CA ILE A 319 -3.05 -5.17 -8.32
C ILE A 319 -3.72 -6.43 -8.88
N GLY A 320 -4.61 -7.06 -8.12
CA GLY A 320 -5.31 -8.28 -8.54
C GLY A 320 -4.38 -9.48 -8.75
N ARG A 321 -3.12 -9.39 -8.33
CA ARG A 321 -2.08 -10.40 -8.53
C ARG A 321 -1.46 -10.80 -7.21
N ARG A 322 -1.79 -11.99 -6.71
CA ARG A 322 -1.10 -12.61 -5.56
C ARG A 322 0.41 -12.66 -5.80
N PHE A 323 1.17 -12.37 -4.75
CA PHE A 323 2.63 -12.32 -4.72
C PHE A 323 3.09 -12.63 -3.29
N HIS A 324 4.38 -12.90 -3.08
CA HIS A 324 4.95 -12.87 -1.74
C HIS A 324 5.62 -11.53 -1.47
N ALA A 325 5.15 -10.82 -0.44
CA ALA A 325 5.75 -9.59 0.03
C ALA A 325 7.06 -9.89 0.76
N VAL A 326 8.12 -9.13 0.46
CA VAL A 326 9.41 -9.26 1.12
C VAL A 326 9.60 -8.10 2.10
N VAL A 327 9.66 -8.41 3.40
CA VAL A 327 9.80 -7.44 4.50
C VAL A 327 11.04 -7.78 5.30
N ASP A 328 11.93 -6.82 5.51
CA ASP A 328 13.26 -7.02 6.13
C ASP A 328 14.06 -8.22 5.55
N GLY A 329 13.80 -8.56 4.28
CA GLY A 329 14.44 -9.66 3.55
C GLY A 329 13.79 -11.04 3.75
N LEU A 330 12.66 -11.14 4.46
CA LEU A 330 11.88 -12.37 4.65
C LEU A 330 10.58 -12.35 3.84
N SER A 331 10.08 -13.53 3.45
CA SER A 331 8.94 -13.70 2.53
C SER A 331 7.61 -14.02 3.24
N TYR A 332 6.54 -13.33 2.84
CA TYR A 332 5.21 -13.40 3.43
C TYR A 332 4.10 -13.48 2.38
N ALA A 333 3.17 -14.41 2.57
CA ALA A 333 2.03 -14.59 1.68
C ALA A 333 1.01 -13.47 1.82
N VAL A 334 0.24 -13.26 0.75
CA VAL A 334 -0.84 -12.28 0.69
C VAL A 334 -2.18 -13.00 0.65
N ARG A 335 -3.02 -12.67 1.62
CA ARG A 335 -4.35 -13.25 1.84
C ARG A 335 -5.38 -12.74 0.84
N SER A 336 -5.23 -11.48 0.45
CA SER A 336 -5.97 -10.87 -0.65
C SER A 336 -5.39 -11.30 -1.99
N GLU A 337 -6.06 -10.94 -3.07
CA GLU A 337 -5.62 -11.16 -4.45
C GLU A 337 -4.46 -10.20 -4.82
N GLY A 338 -3.37 -10.25 -4.06
CA GLY A 338 -2.32 -9.23 -4.13
C GLY A 338 -2.79 -7.89 -3.61
N PHE A 339 -2.27 -6.85 -4.24
CA PHE A 339 -2.76 -5.51 -4.03
C PHE A 339 -4.16 -5.33 -4.63
N PHE A 340 -4.91 -4.35 -4.14
CA PHE A 340 -6.27 -4.08 -4.55
C PHE A 340 -6.53 -2.59 -4.57
N GLU A 341 -7.15 -2.11 -5.65
CA GLU A 341 -7.64 -0.74 -5.70
C GLU A 341 -8.50 -0.53 -4.48
N THR A 342 -8.40 0.69 -4.03
CA THR A 342 -9.23 1.32 -3.06
C THR A 342 -9.63 2.71 -3.64
N GLY A 343 -9.02 3.26 -4.73
CA GLY A 343 -9.28 4.65 -5.13
C GLY A 343 -8.39 5.61 -5.99
N ARG A 344 -7.99 6.75 -5.36
CA ARG A 344 -7.51 8.08 -5.86
C ARG A 344 -7.26 9.21 -4.76
N LYS A 345 -6.71 8.95 -3.56
CA LYS A 345 -6.58 9.84 -2.33
C LYS A 345 -5.95 11.23 -2.46
N PRO A 346 -6.11 12.12 -1.44
CA PRO A 346 -5.22 13.23 -1.17
C PRO A 346 -3.91 12.68 -0.60
N VAL A 347 -2.96 12.50 -1.49
CA VAL A 347 -1.60 12.03 -1.21
C VAL A 347 -0.86 13.08 -0.38
N TRP A 348 -0.04 12.60 0.55
CA TRP A 348 0.89 13.42 1.32
C TRP A 348 2.28 12.85 1.14
N ARG A 349 3.18 13.57 0.48
CA ARG A 349 4.57 13.17 0.30
C ARG A 349 5.31 13.29 1.63
N LEU A 350 5.50 12.16 2.29
CA LEU A 350 6.52 12.02 3.33
C LEU A 350 7.88 12.09 2.65
N SER A 351 8.70 13.04 3.07
CA SER A 351 10.09 13.21 2.65
C SER A 351 10.99 13.09 3.88
N THR A 352 12.13 12.44 3.72
CA THR A 352 13.14 12.27 4.77
C THR A 352 14.42 13.04 4.42
N ARG A 353 15.16 13.45 5.45
CA ARG A 353 16.41 14.24 5.34
C ARG A 353 17.50 13.47 4.61
N GLU A 354 17.41 12.15 4.66
CA GLU A 354 18.29 11.22 3.98
C GLU A 354 17.87 11.01 2.53
N GLY A 355 16.67 11.43 2.09
CA GLY A 355 16.24 11.44 0.69
C GLY A 355 15.07 10.53 0.35
N HIS A 356 14.82 9.48 1.17
CA HIS A 356 13.70 8.58 0.97
C HIS A 356 12.37 9.36 1.01
N ALA A 357 11.48 9.02 0.08
CA ALA A 357 10.14 9.58 0.03
C ALA A 357 9.10 8.51 -0.30
N LEU A 358 7.92 8.67 0.29
CA LEU A 358 6.76 7.81 0.08
C LEU A 358 5.56 8.70 -0.24
N ARG A 359 4.70 8.23 -1.15
CA ARG A 359 3.45 8.88 -1.57
C ARG A 359 2.23 8.16 -1.01
N LEU A 360 2.40 7.79 0.26
CA LEU A 360 1.33 7.58 1.19
C LEU A 360 0.39 8.76 1.28
N THR A 361 -0.56 8.66 2.17
CA THR A 361 -1.25 9.84 2.66
C THR A 361 -0.93 10.13 4.10
N ALA A 362 -1.52 11.19 4.59
CA ALA A 362 -1.66 11.41 5.99
C ALA A 362 -2.12 10.15 6.75
N ASP A 363 -3.21 9.45 6.35
CA ASP A 363 -3.85 8.41 7.19
C ASP A 363 -3.15 7.04 7.16
N HIS A 364 -1.81 7.08 7.10
CA HIS A 364 -0.92 5.97 6.78
C HIS A 364 0.20 5.81 7.81
N ARG A 365 0.13 4.74 8.63
CA ARG A 365 1.01 4.48 9.79
C ARG A 365 2.43 3.86 9.62
N VAL A 366 3.36 4.60 9.02
CA VAL A 366 4.76 4.14 8.85
C VAL A 366 5.41 3.62 10.16
N ARG A 367 6.26 2.58 10.08
CA ARG A 367 7.13 2.15 11.19
C ARG A 367 7.95 3.33 11.69
N ARG A 368 7.70 3.78 12.93
CA ARG A 368 8.47 4.85 13.56
C ARG A 368 9.26 4.30 14.74
N VAL A 369 10.45 4.83 14.95
CA VAL A 369 11.23 4.61 16.15
C VAL A 369 10.52 5.32 17.32
N ALA A 370 10.05 4.54 18.27
CA ALA A 370 9.52 5.05 19.54
C ALA A 370 10.69 5.51 20.44
N ARG A 371 11.75 4.70 20.49
CA ARG A 371 12.95 4.94 21.29
C ARG A 371 14.16 4.22 20.68
N ARG A 372 15.34 4.80 20.79
CA ARG A 372 16.60 4.18 20.34
C ARG A 372 17.71 4.44 21.32
N THR A 373 18.46 3.39 21.66
CA THR A 373 19.69 3.48 22.45
C THR A 373 20.89 3.06 21.61
N ARG A 374 22.08 2.98 22.22
CA ARG A 374 23.25 2.37 21.55
C ARG A 374 23.02 0.90 21.19
N TYR A 375 22.19 0.18 21.96
CA TYR A 375 22.06 -1.29 21.90
C TYR A 375 20.66 -1.78 21.50
N SER A 376 19.62 -0.97 21.70
CA SER A 376 18.21 -1.32 21.45
C SER A 376 17.50 -0.31 20.54
N MET A 377 16.40 -0.75 19.95
CA MET A 377 15.50 0.06 19.13
C MET A 377 14.07 -0.42 19.32
N GLU A 378 13.23 0.42 19.93
CA GLU A 378 11.80 0.17 20.14
C GLU A 378 11.02 0.89 19.03
N LEU A 379 10.03 0.20 18.48
CA LEU A 379 9.31 0.65 17.29
C LEU A 379 7.82 0.78 17.60
N ASP A 380 7.27 1.97 17.35
CA ASP A 380 5.84 2.17 17.23
C ASP A 380 5.44 2.28 15.75
N TRP A 381 4.17 2.59 15.57
CA TRP A 381 3.37 2.13 14.45
C TRP A 381 2.46 3.30 14.14
N THR A 382 2.84 4.12 13.15
CA THR A 382 2.69 5.57 13.28
C THR A 382 2.31 6.37 12.02
N GLU A 383 1.07 6.89 11.99
CA GLU A 383 0.51 7.73 10.91
C GLU A 383 1.39 8.90 10.46
N ALA A 384 1.36 9.12 9.15
CA ALA A 384 2.09 10.15 8.46
C ALA A 384 1.72 11.55 8.94
N ALA A 385 0.44 11.90 9.16
CA ALA A 385 0.09 13.21 9.73
C ALA A 385 0.76 13.49 11.08
N ARG A 386 1.06 12.43 11.84
CA ARG A 386 1.72 12.53 13.15
C ARG A 386 3.24 12.48 13.07
N LEU A 387 3.83 12.17 11.92
CA LEU A 387 5.27 12.22 11.70
C LEU A 387 5.71 13.68 11.68
N ARG A 388 6.50 14.07 12.69
CA ARG A 388 7.03 15.44 12.78
C ARG A 388 8.43 15.50 12.16
N PRO A 389 8.84 16.63 11.56
CA PRO A 389 10.23 16.85 11.17
C PRO A 389 11.21 16.56 12.31
N GLY A 390 12.05 15.54 12.15
CA GLY A 390 12.98 15.05 13.19
C GLY A 390 12.60 13.72 13.84
N ASP A 391 11.41 13.17 13.59
CA ASP A 391 11.09 11.78 13.94
C ASP A 391 11.93 10.80 13.11
N GLU A 392 12.32 9.65 13.66
CA GLU A 392 13.02 8.59 12.92
C GLU A 392 12.04 7.48 12.53
N ILE A 393 12.08 7.04 11.28
CA ILE A 393 11.27 5.96 10.68
C ILE A 393 12.17 4.85 10.14
N VAL A 394 11.64 3.62 10.04
CA VAL A 394 12.43 2.43 9.69
C VAL A 394 12.41 2.17 8.19
N LEU A 395 13.59 1.85 7.66
CA LEU A 395 13.81 1.37 6.31
C LEU A 395 13.89 -0.17 6.31
N ASN A 396 13.39 -0.85 5.27
CA ASN A 396 13.54 -2.29 5.11
C ASN A 396 15.02 -2.69 4.97
N ASN A 397 15.46 -3.64 5.79
CA ASN A 397 16.80 -4.21 5.80
C ASN A 397 16.90 -5.48 4.93
N HIS A 398 16.95 -5.31 3.61
CA HIS A 398 17.06 -6.44 2.67
C HIS A 398 18.44 -7.13 2.63
N ARG A 399 19.35 -6.91 3.59
CA ARG A 399 20.66 -7.60 3.64
C ARG A 399 20.57 -9.13 3.79
N ALA A 400 19.45 -9.66 4.27
CA ALA A 400 19.20 -11.10 4.35
C ALA A 400 18.82 -11.74 2.99
N LEU A 401 18.37 -10.92 2.03
CA LEU A 401 18.00 -11.37 0.69
C LEU A 401 19.27 -11.57 -0.14
N GLN A 402 19.53 -12.79 -0.61
CA GLN A 402 20.76 -13.21 -1.30
C GLN A 402 20.88 -12.69 -2.75
N GLY A 403 20.34 -11.50 -3.00
CA GLY A 403 19.91 -11.08 -4.31
C GLY A 403 18.55 -11.64 -4.67
N TRP A 404 18.06 -11.25 -5.84
CA TRP A 404 16.82 -11.74 -6.42
C TRP A 404 17.02 -11.78 -7.92
N ALA A 405 16.41 -12.75 -8.58
CA ALA A 405 16.49 -12.83 -10.02
C ALA A 405 15.35 -12.02 -10.65
N GLY A 406 15.74 -11.24 -11.65
CA GLY A 406 14.88 -10.41 -12.50
C GLY A 406 15.73 -9.98 -13.68
N ALA A 407 15.14 -9.45 -14.74
CA ALA A 407 15.80 -9.31 -16.05
C ALA A 407 17.23 -8.71 -16.03
N GLY A 408 18.14 -9.37 -16.75
CA GLY A 408 19.52 -8.93 -16.97
C GLY A 408 20.53 -9.23 -15.87
N THR A 409 21.81 -8.90 -16.09
CA THR A 409 22.90 -9.04 -15.10
C THR A 409 23.81 -7.81 -15.02
N ARG A 410 24.77 -7.86 -14.08
CA ARG A 410 25.72 -6.82 -13.69
C ARG A 410 26.29 -6.06 -14.85
N GLU A 411 26.87 -6.77 -15.80
CA GLU A 411 27.54 -6.16 -16.92
C GLU A 411 26.55 -5.36 -17.78
N GLU A 412 25.22 -5.44 -17.55
CA GLU A 412 24.20 -4.59 -18.17
C GLU A 412 24.29 -3.25 -17.53
N GLY A 413 24.01 -3.19 -16.23
CA GLY A 413 24.06 -1.96 -15.48
C GLY A 413 25.37 -1.20 -15.61
N TYR A 414 26.44 -1.82 -16.06
CA TYR A 414 27.80 -1.40 -15.89
C TYR A 414 28.16 -0.14 -16.80
N LEU A 415 28.66 -0.13 -18.06
CA LEU A 415 28.83 1.01 -19.05
C LEU A 415 27.51 1.78 -19.13
N LEU A 416 26.41 1.12 -18.80
CA LEU A 416 25.13 1.76 -18.77
C LEU A 416 24.99 2.78 -17.66
N GLY A 417 25.31 2.41 -16.43
CA GLY A 417 25.14 3.23 -15.24
C GLY A 417 26.14 4.35 -15.28
N LEU A 418 27.26 4.03 -15.89
CA LEU A 418 28.20 4.92 -16.50
C LEU A 418 27.54 5.92 -17.43
N LEU A 419 26.66 5.41 -18.31
CA LEU A 419 25.79 6.20 -19.16
C LEU A 419 24.94 7.06 -18.21
N ILE A 420 24.34 6.52 -17.15
CA ILE A 420 23.71 7.36 -16.12
C ILE A 420 24.64 8.39 -15.41
N GLY A 421 25.96 8.35 -15.58
CA GLY A 421 26.79 9.54 -15.45
C GLY A 421 26.95 10.27 -16.79
N ASP A 422 28.12 10.18 -17.42
CA ASP A 422 28.61 11.30 -18.21
C ASP A 422 29.12 11.04 -19.65
N GLY A 423 28.65 11.81 -20.67
CA GLY A 423 28.76 11.53 -22.14
C GLY A 423 27.74 12.27 -23.04
N THR A 424 26.91 11.63 -23.89
CA THR A 424 25.89 12.30 -24.77
C THR A 424 24.59 11.47 -24.96
N LEU A 425 23.52 12.00 -25.62
CA LEU A 425 22.24 11.28 -25.85
C LEU A 425 21.34 11.57 -27.15
N LYS A 426 21.85 11.30 -28.37
CA LYS A 426 21.39 11.38 -29.81
C LYS A 426 21.06 10.08 -30.71
N ALA A 427 20.08 10.01 -31.66
CA ALA A 427 19.67 8.80 -32.48
C ALA A 427 20.29 8.52 -33.84
N ASP A 428 21.22 7.62 -33.84
CA ASP A 428 21.20 6.37 -34.60
C ASP A 428 22.37 5.53 -34.10
N LYS A 429 22.70 5.83 -32.82
CA LYS A 429 23.92 5.55 -32.10
C LYS A 429 24.06 6.09 -30.63
N ALA A 430 24.63 5.41 -29.62
CA ALA A 430 24.80 5.90 -28.19
C ALA A 430 26.17 6.03 -27.50
N THR A 431 26.41 7.18 -26.80
CA THR A 431 27.70 7.85 -26.50
C THR A 431 28.14 7.75 -25.10
N LEU A 432 29.43 7.48 -24.99
CA LEU A 432 30.23 7.32 -23.83
C LEU A 432 31.56 8.10 -24.01
N SER A 433 32.09 8.80 -23.01
CA SER A 433 33.23 9.70 -23.27
C SER A 433 34.23 9.82 -22.13
N VAL A 434 35.23 8.92 -22.08
CA VAL A 434 36.33 9.04 -21.12
C VAL A 434 37.11 10.31 -21.42
N TRP A 435 37.11 11.24 -20.48
CA TRP A 435 38.09 12.31 -20.49
C TRP A 435 39.27 11.90 -19.62
N ALA A 436 40.46 12.04 -20.16
CA ALA A 436 41.71 11.91 -19.44
C ALA A 436 42.68 12.95 -20.02
N PRO A 437 43.33 13.80 -19.20
CA PRO A 437 44.21 14.88 -19.69
C PRO A 437 45.28 14.42 -20.69
N GLU A 438 45.76 13.19 -20.53
CA GLU A 438 46.83 12.55 -21.29
C GLU A 438 46.46 12.40 -22.77
N LEU A 439 45.17 12.19 -23.04
CA LEU A 439 44.60 11.99 -24.39
C LEU A 439 44.60 13.27 -25.24
N ARG A 440 45.04 14.41 -24.69
CA ARG A 440 45.23 15.67 -25.43
C ARG A 440 46.49 15.65 -26.29
N VAL A 441 47.48 14.85 -25.92
CA VAL A 441 48.83 14.85 -26.51
C VAL A 441 49.00 13.65 -27.44
N VAL A 442 48.43 13.74 -28.64
CA VAL A 442 48.55 12.68 -29.67
C VAL A 442 49.18 13.25 -30.95
N GLY A 443 50.48 12.99 -31.11
CA GLY A 443 51.15 12.99 -32.41
C GLY A 443 50.75 11.75 -33.22
N GLN A 444 50.99 11.73 -34.53
CA GLN A 444 50.20 10.91 -35.47
C GLN A 444 50.23 9.38 -35.26
N ASP A 445 51.30 8.79 -34.70
CA ASP A 445 51.59 7.35 -34.89
C ASP A 445 51.68 6.47 -33.64
N THR A 446 51.35 6.95 -32.43
CA THR A 446 51.11 6.02 -31.30
C THR A 446 50.18 6.59 -30.23
N VAL A 447 49.07 5.90 -29.98
CA VAL A 447 48.19 6.17 -28.83
C VAL A 447 48.47 5.11 -27.76
N ALA A 448 49.41 5.41 -26.87
CA ALA A 448 49.58 4.66 -25.63
C ALA A 448 48.65 5.27 -24.58
N PHE A 449 47.64 4.51 -24.12
CA PHE A 449 46.92 4.85 -22.90
C PHE A 449 47.88 4.70 -21.73
N ALA A 450 48.32 5.82 -21.14
CA ALA A 450 49.16 5.79 -19.95
C ALA A 450 48.36 5.26 -18.75
N ALA A 451 49.00 4.43 -17.91
CA ALA A 451 48.37 3.82 -16.75
C ALA A 451 47.79 4.89 -15.81
N SER A 452 46.47 4.89 -15.70
CA SER A 452 45.66 5.90 -15.01
C SER A 452 44.30 5.28 -14.67
N GLY A 453 43.55 5.85 -13.72
CA GLY A 453 42.20 5.38 -13.40
C GLY A 453 41.28 5.31 -14.62
N ALA A 454 41.50 6.22 -15.57
CA ALA A 454 40.84 6.26 -16.86
C ALA A 454 41.09 5.02 -17.75
N ALA A 455 42.16 4.26 -17.52
CA ALA A 455 42.51 3.08 -18.30
C ALA A 455 41.75 1.82 -17.85
N GLY A 456 41.52 1.60 -16.55
CA GLY A 456 40.62 0.52 -16.08
C GLY A 456 39.16 0.83 -16.42
N VAL A 457 38.82 2.11 -16.36
CA VAL A 457 37.61 2.71 -16.94
C VAL A 457 37.45 2.32 -18.40
N VAL A 458 38.47 2.59 -19.23
CA VAL A 458 38.54 2.15 -20.64
C VAL A 458 38.42 0.64 -20.79
N GLU A 459 39.21 -0.14 -20.07
CA GLU A 459 39.34 -1.59 -20.25
C GLU A 459 38.07 -2.34 -19.86
N ALA A 460 37.48 -2.01 -18.72
CA ALA A 460 36.24 -2.66 -18.34
C ALA A 460 35.08 -2.19 -19.24
N ALA A 461 35.14 -0.94 -19.73
CA ALA A 461 34.38 -0.43 -20.88
C ALA A 461 34.68 -1.11 -22.23
N GLU A 462 35.75 -1.90 -22.35
CA GLU A 462 36.13 -2.72 -23.52
C GLU A 462 35.89 -4.24 -23.33
N ALA A 463 35.90 -4.75 -22.09
CA ALA A 463 35.91 -6.17 -21.76
C ALA A 463 34.53 -6.86 -21.84
N ALA A 464 33.63 -6.61 -20.88
CA ALA A 464 32.25 -7.13 -20.87
C ALA A 464 31.37 -6.36 -21.86
N ALA A 465 31.97 -6.05 -22.99
CA ALA A 465 31.81 -4.85 -23.75
C ALA A 465 32.08 -5.24 -25.18
N ALA A 466 33.17 -5.98 -25.37
CA ALA A 466 33.26 -7.07 -26.30
C ALA A 466 32.33 -8.26 -25.89
N THR A 467 31.01 -8.06 -25.71
CA THR A 467 30.06 -9.18 -25.45
C THR A 467 28.61 -9.05 -26.03
N LEU A 468 28.10 -7.88 -26.50
CA LEU A 468 26.96 -7.62 -27.44
C LEU A 468 27.66 -7.46 -28.82
N THR A 469 27.01 -7.11 -29.93
CA THR A 469 27.21 -7.95 -31.12
C THR A 469 27.70 -7.24 -32.44
N HIS A 470 28.80 -6.46 -32.54
CA HIS A 470 29.33 -5.79 -33.77
C HIS A 470 28.85 -6.31 -35.12
N ARG A 471 28.51 -5.34 -35.99
CA ARG A 471 28.69 -5.58 -37.42
C ARG A 471 30.23 -5.70 -37.59
N ALA A 472 30.70 -6.62 -38.43
CA ALA A 472 32.02 -7.33 -38.39
C ALA A 472 33.33 -6.50 -38.27
N ASP A 473 33.27 -5.19 -38.13
CA ASP A 473 34.26 -4.21 -38.53
C ASP A 473 34.94 -3.47 -37.36
N PHE A 474 34.87 -3.99 -36.14
CA PHE A 474 35.07 -3.19 -34.94
C PHE A 474 36.26 -3.65 -34.04
N ARG A 475 36.81 -2.68 -33.29
CA ARG A 475 38.20 -2.42 -32.83
C ARG A 475 38.42 -1.39 -31.62
N GLY A 476 37.83 -1.52 -30.42
CA GLY A 476 38.12 -0.63 -29.25
C GLY A 476 37.69 0.86 -29.26
N PHE A 477 38.18 1.71 -28.36
CA PHE A 477 38.04 3.18 -28.41
C PHE A 477 38.39 3.75 -29.80
N GLN A 478 37.71 4.80 -30.30
CA GLN A 478 38.28 5.51 -31.46
C GLN A 478 39.49 6.32 -30.99
N ARG A 479 40.47 6.46 -31.91
CA ARG A 479 41.68 7.22 -31.64
C ARG A 479 41.29 8.62 -31.13
N PRO A 480 41.90 9.14 -30.06
CA PRO A 480 41.47 10.38 -29.43
C PRO A 480 41.40 11.53 -30.43
N ILE A 481 40.35 12.35 -30.33
CA ILE A 481 40.26 13.56 -31.16
C ILE A 481 41.37 14.50 -30.72
N ALA A 482 42.36 14.72 -31.60
CA ALA A 482 43.53 15.53 -31.32
C ALA A 482 43.15 16.90 -30.72
N GLY A 483 43.76 17.23 -29.59
CA GLY A 483 43.49 18.48 -28.85
C GLY A 483 42.28 18.47 -27.90
N ARG A 484 41.41 17.44 -27.89
CA ARG A 484 40.25 17.40 -26.97
C ARG A 484 40.51 16.71 -25.63
N GLY A 485 41.23 15.59 -25.62
CA GLY A 485 41.50 14.84 -24.39
C GLY A 485 40.43 13.84 -24.02
N GLU A 486 39.87 13.18 -25.04
CA GLU A 486 38.63 12.46 -24.90
C GLU A 486 38.70 11.17 -25.73
N ALA A 487 38.80 10.05 -25.02
CA ALA A 487 38.69 8.72 -25.59
C ALA A 487 37.20 8.42 -25.63
N ARG A 488 36.77 8.07 -26.83
CA ARG A 488 35.42 8.33 -27.26
C ARG A 488 34.79 7.01 -27.69
N LEU A 489 33.94 6.43 -26.84
CA LEU A 489 33.08 5.27 -27.17
C LEU A 489 31.61 5.69 -27.41
N SER A 490 30.89 4.99 -28.28
CA SER A 490 29.57 5.28 -28.86
C SER A 490 28.98 4.25 -29.90
N SER A 491 27.89 3.50 -29.65
CA SER A 491 27.50 2.26 -30.42
C SER A 491 26.30 2.41 -31.38
N ALA A 492 25.87 1.36 -32.11
CA ALA A 492 24.59 1.12 -32.80
C ALA A 492 23.81 -0.08 -32.21
N ALA A 493 24.31 -0.78 -31.17
CA ALA A 493 23.68 -1.96 -30.54
C ALA A 493 23.01 -1.68 -29.18
N LEU A 494 23.45 -0.65 -28.50
CA LEU A 494 22.94 -0.23 -27.21
C LEU A 494 21.53 0.49 -27.21
N ARG A 495 20.66 0.60 -28.28
CA ARG A 495 19.17 0.95 -28.29
C ARG A 495 18.27 -0.21 -28.46
N ASP A 496 18.73 -1.36 -28.88
CA ASP A 496 18.00 -2.58 -28.58
C ASP A 496 17.70 -2.58 -27.07
N LEU A 497 18.68 -2.01 -26.39
CA LEU A 497 18.67 -1.42 -25.09
C LEU A 497 18.13 0.00 -25.07
N ALA A 498 18.89 1.10 -24.87
CA ALA A 498 18.54 2.56 -24.87
C ALA A 498 17.10 3.08 -24.81
N PHE A 499 16.08 2.50 -25.45
CA PHE A 499 14.69 2.77 -25.05
C PHE A 499 13.99 1.68 -24.24
N SER A 500 14.45 0.44 -24.16
CA SER A 500 13.53 -0.67 -23.84
C SER A 500 12.85 -0.57 -22.47
N LEU A 501 13.29 0.22 -21.47
CA LEU A 501 12.45 0.59 -20.30
C LEU A 501 11.80 1.98 -20.41
N GLY A 502 11.43 2.40 -21.60
CA GLY A 502 10.85 3.72 -21.82
C GLY A 502 11.78 4.89 -21.51
N MET A 503 13.10 4.68 -21.51
CA MET A 503 14.01 5.82 -21.65
C MET A 503 13.71 6.56 -22.94
N ALA A 504 14.19 7.79 -22.96
CA ALA A 504 14.07 8.77 -24.02
C ALA A 504 15.40 9.51 -24.12
N PRO A 505 15.63 10.21 -25.21
CA PRO A 505 16.68 11.20 -25.24
C PRO A 505 16.30 12.39 -24.34
N GLY A 506 17.26 13.26 -24.04
CA GLY A 506 17.03 14.65 -23.57
C GLY A 506 16.93 14.70 -22.08
N ARG A 507 15.83 14.10 -21.67
CA ARG A 507 15.63 13.45 -20.39
C ARG A 507 16.74 12.42 -20.21
N LYS A 508 17.31 12.39 -19.01
CA LYS A 508 18.47 11.62 -18.56
C LYS A 508 18.27 11.43 -17.04
N GLY A 509 18.49 10.24 -16.49
CA GLY A 509 18.04 9.81 -15.15
C GLY A 509 17.76 8.30 -15.05
N ILE A 510 16.98 7.85 -14.06
CA ILE A 510 16.51 6.44 -13.93
C ILE A 510 15.04 6.33 -14.39
N THR A 511 14.60 5.20 -14.96
CA THR A 511 13.16 4.92 -15.22
C THR A 511 12.65 3.73 -14.39
N PRO A 512 11.34 3.68 -14.06
CA PRO A 512 10.75 2.74 -13.10
C PRO A 512 11.14 1.29 -13.30
N ALA A 513 10.98 0.78 -14.52
CA ALA A 513 11.20 -0.64 -14.75
C ALA A 513 12.68 -1.04 -14.53
N MET A 514 13.62 -0.08 -14.42
CA MET A 514 14.96 -0.39 -13.91
C MET A 514 14.92 -1.26 -12.68
N GLU A 515 14.12 -0.82 -11.74
CA GLU A 515 14.18 -1.24 -10.37
C GLU A 515 13.75 -2.71 -10.32
N GLN A 516 12.80 -3.10 -11.20
CA GLN A 516 12.34 -4.47 -11.51
C GLN A 516 13.39 -5.41 -12.16
N ARG A 517 14.70 -5.22 -11.97
CA ARG A 517 15.76 -6.16 -12.43
C ARG A 517 16.37 -6.96 -11.32
N SER A 518 17.15 -7.99 -11.68
CA SER A 518 18.01 -8.71 -10.76
C SER A 518 18.87 -7.79 -9.88
N SER A 519 19.27 -8.34 -8.74
CA SER A 519 20.41 -7.82 -7.98
C SER A 519 21.64 -7.61 -8.83
N ASP A 520 22.03 -8.61 -9.63
CA ASP A 520 23.20 -8.60 -10.51
C ASP A 520 23.21 -7.31 -11.33
N PHE A 521 22.14 -7.08 -12.10
CA PHE A 521 21.98 -5.87 -12.89
C PHE A 521 22.11 -4.64 -11.98
N CYS A 522 21.29 -4.60 -10.93
CA CYS A 522 21.14 -3.41 -10.10
C CYS A 522 22.50 -2.93 -9.58
N GLU A 523 23.36 -3.85 -9.18
CA GLU A 523 24.75 -3.59 -8.79
C GLU A 523 25.57 -2.92 -9.90
N GLY A 524 25.46 -3.45 -11.13
CA GLY A 524 26.13 -2.89 -12.31
C GLY A 524 25.89 -1.40 -12.53
N LEU A 525 24.62 -0.96 -12.47
CA LEU A 525 24.24 0.47 -12.62
C LEU A 525 25.02 1.31 -11.66
N LEU A 526 25.01 0.87 -10.42
CA LEU A 526 25.50 1.66 -9.33
C LEU A 526 27.01 1.83 -9.54
N GLY A 527 27.72 0.74 -9.82
CA GLY A 527 29.15 0.79 -10.14
C GLY A 527 29.43 1.75 -11.29
N GLY A 528 28.58 1.70 -12.31
CA GLY A 528 28.68 2.62 -13.44
C GLY A 528 28.56 4.07 -13.08
N LEU A 529 27.47 4.42 -12.44
CA LEU A 529 27.21 5.78 -12.07
C LEU A 529 28.24 6.33 -11.08
N PHE A 530 28.80 5.45 -10.24
CA PHE A 530 29.85 5.81 -9.31
C PHE A 530 31.24 5.96 -9.99
N ASP A 531 31.59 5.14 -10.98
CA ASP A 531 32.79 5.37 -11.81
C ASP A 531 32.63 6.53 -12.78
N ALA A 532 31.42 6.93 -13.12
CA ALA A 532 31.14 8.11 -13.92
C ALA A 532 31.32 9.37 -13.04
N ASP A 533 30.20 9.96 -12.62
CA ASP A 533 30.04 11.11 -11.74
C ASP A 533 30.24 10.83 -10.24
N GLY A 534 30.57 9.60 -9.85
CA GLY A 534 30.91 9.29 -8.47
C GLY A 534 32.39 9.45 -8.11
N SER A 535 32.70 9.27 -6.83
CA SER A 535 34.04 9.50 -6.27
C SER A 535 34.19 8.87 -4.88
N VAL A 536 35.39 8.40 -4.58
CA VAL A 536 35.82 8.19 -3.18
C VAL A 536 36.26 9.55 -2.62
N GLN A 537 35.69 9.96 -1.49
CA GLN A 537 35.98 11.22 -0.83
C GLN A 537 36.14 11.04 0.68
N GLY A 538 37.06 11.82 1.26
CA GLY A 538 37.38 11.82 2.67
C GLY A 538 38.61 10.98 3.01
N ALA A 539 38.86 10.84 4.31
CA ALA A 539 39.97 10.11 4.89
C ALA A 539 39.59 9.65 6.31
N GLN A 540 40.38 8.79 6.94
CA GLN A 540 40.03 8.17 8.23
C GLN A 540 39.75 9.17 9.37
N ASP A 541 40.29 10.39 9.31
CA ASP A 541 40.06 11.47 10.27
C ASP A 541 38.73 12.21 10.06
N LYS A 542 38.23 12.26 8.82
CA LYS A 542 37.03 13.02 8.40
C LYS A 542 35.86 12.13 7.97
N GLY A 543 36.04 10.82 8.01
CA GLY A 543 35.12 9.81 7.48
C GLY A 543 35.36 9.55 5.99
N VAL A 544 35.45 8.27 5.62
CA VAL A 544 35.45 7.81 4.24
C VAL A 544 34.02 7.80 3.70
N SER A 545 33.83 8.19 2.44
CA SER A 545 32.54 8.16 1.76
C SER A 545 32.70 7.85 0.27
N VAL A 546 31.78 7.05 -0.27
CA VAL A 546 31.54 6.98 -1.72
C VAL A 546 30.41 7.95 -2.03
N ARG A 547 30.62 8.86 -2.99
CA ARG A 547 29.65 9.90 -3.35
C ARG A 547 29.36 9.90 -4.83
N LEU A 548 28.19 10.37 -5.20
CA LEU A 548 27.72 10.58 -6.56
C LEU A 548 27.14 11.98 -6.67
N SER A 549 27.63 12.79 -7.62
CA SER A 549 27.18 14.18 -7.79
C SER A 549 26.34 14.33 -9.05
N GLN A 550 25.07 14.75 -8.96
CA GLN A 550 24.19 14.91 -10.14
C GLN A 550 23.34 16.16 -10.10
N SER A 551 22.89 16.61 -11.28
CA SER A 551 21.87 17.68 -11.41
C SER A 551 20.45 17.13 -11.47
N ASP A 552 20.24 15.87 -11.89
CA ASP A 552 18.96 15.18 -11.74
C ASP A 552 18.82 14.59 -10.33
N GLU A 553 17.86 15.10 -9.56
CA GLU A 553 17.51 14.52 -8.25
C GLU A 553 16.68 13.23 -8.38
N VAL A 554 15.86 13.08 -9.42
CA VAL A 554 14.98 11.91 -9.62
C VAL A 554 15.81 10.65 -9.87
N LEU A 555 16.90 10.79 -10.64
CA LEU A 555 18.02 9.84 -10.69
C LEU A 555 18.48 9.45 -9.28
N LEU A 556 18.90 10.42 -8.45
CA LEU A 556 19.51 10.11 -7.14
C LEU A 556 18.55 9.44 -6.16
N GLN A 557 17.28 9.85 -6.15
CA GLN A 557 16.22 9.18 -5.37
C GLN A 557 16.03 7.72 -5.79
N ALA A 558 16.15 7.42 -7.08
CA ALA A 558 16.03 6.05 -7.57
C ALA A 558 17.29 5.22 -7.31
N VAL A 559 18.49 5.81 -7.48
CA VAL A 559 19.77 5.21 -7.06
C VAL A 559 19.72 4.80 -5.59
N GLN A 560 19.16 5.67 -4.73
CA GLN A 560 18.95 5.40 -3.31
C GLN A 560 18.01 4.22 -3.05
N ARG A 561 16.84 4.14 -3.71
CA ARG A 561 15.95 2.97 -3.61
C ARG A 561 16.64 1.69 -4.06
N MET A 562 17.43 1.76 -5.13
CA MET A 562 18.16 0.62 -5.67
C MET A 562 19.27 0.11 -4.75
N LEU A 563 20.06 1.02 -4.17
CA LEU A 563 21.05 0.70 -3.14
C LEU A 563 20.39 0.05 -1.91
N LEU A 564 19.28 0.61 -1.42
CA LEU A 564 18.58 0.09 -0.24
C LEU A 564 18.11 -1.36 -0.42
N ARG A 565 17.55 -1.71 -1.58
CA ARG A 565 17.14 -3.10 -1.91
C ARG A 565 18.31 -4.08 -1.95
N LEU A 566 19.51 -3.62 -2.27
CA LEU A 566 20.76 -4.42 -2.19
C LEU A 566 21.35 -4.46 -0.76
N GLY A 567 20.69 -3.83 0.22
CA GLY A 567 21.15 -3.73 1.61
C GLY A 567 22.12 -2.57 1.88
N VAL A 568 22.30 -1.65 0.94
CA VAL A 568 23.24 -0.52 1.00
C VAL A 568 22.45 0.76 1.28
N ALA A 569 22.43 1.24 2.52
CA ALA A 569 21.79 2.53 2.82
C ALA A 569 22.64 3.70 2.30
N SER A 570 21.97 4.80 1.92
CA SER A 570 22.61 6.01 1.36
C SER A 570 21.82 7.27 1.71
N THR A 571 22.47 8.44 1.59
CA THR A 571 21.95 9.75 2.01
C THR A 571 22.07 10.77 0.88
N LEU A 572 20.95 11.36 0.46
CA LEU A 572 20.84 12.34 -0.63
C LEU A 572 20.82 13.77 -0.08
N TYR A 573 21.84 14.54 -0.42
CA TYR A 573 21.97 15.95 -0.09
C TYR A 573 21.63 16.82 -1.30
N ARG A 574 20.60 17.66 -1.17
CA ARG A 574 20.12 18.57 -2.22
C ARG A 574 20.97 19.84 -2.34
N GLU A 575 20.99 20.45 -3.52
CA GLU A 575 21.57 21.77 -3.81
C GLU A 575 22.99 22.05 -3.27
N ARG A 576 23.81 21.01 -3.17
CA ARG A 576 25.20 21.04 -2.71
C ARG A 576 26.10 21.99 -3.51
N ARG A 577 25.71 22.33 -4.74
CA ARG A 577 26.17 23.52 -5.48
C ARG A 577 24.98 24.17 -6.19
N PRO A 578 24.56 25.41 -5.88
CA PRO A 578 23.34 26.02 -6.42
C PRO A 578 23.45 26.39 -7.91
N ALA A 579 22.31 26.52 -8.58
CA ALA A 579 22.23 26.93 -9.99
C ALA A 579 22.80 28.36 -10.21
N GLY A 580 23.29 28.63 -11.42
CA GLY A 580 23.76 29.97 -11.80
C GLY A 580 24.70 29.98 -13.00
N ALA A 581 25.07 31.18 -13.46
CA ALA A 581 26.11 31.35 -14.46
C ALA A 581 27.46 30.93 -13.87
N ARG A 582 28.13 29.95 -14.49
CA ARG A 582 29.48 29.51 -14.12
C ARG A 582 30.39 29.55 -15.34
N ARG A 583 31.62 30.01 -15.14
CA ARG A 583 32.64 30.04 -16.18
C ARG A 583 33.21 28.64 -16.39
N LEU A 584 32.81 27.99 -17.47
CA LEU A 584 33.21 26.62 -17.84
C LEU A 584 34.05 26.63 -19.14
N PRO A 585 34.83 25.57 -19.41
CA PRO A 585 35.58 25.46 -20.66
C PRO A 585 34.66 25.50 -21.89
N ASP A 586 35.02 26.29 -22.89
CA ASP A 586 34.15 26.58 -24.05
C ASP A 586 34.19 25.52 -25.18
N GLY A 587 34.85 24.39 -24.95
CA GLY A 587 35.09 23.34 -25.94
C GLY A 587 36.06 23.73 -27.08
N ARG A 588 36.66 24.92 -27.02
CA ARG A 588 37.63 25.48 -27.99
C ARG A 588 38.97 25.89 -27.36
N GLY A 589 39.09 25.77 -26.04
CA GLY A 589 40.30 26.06 -25.26
C GLY A 589 40.24 27.38 -24.48
N GLY A 590 39.15 28.14 -24.62
CA GLY A 590 38.81 29.27 -23.75
C GLY A 590 37.87 28.85 -22.61
N ALA A 591 37.32 29.85 -21.93
CA ALA A 591 36.32 29.65 -20.89
C ALA A 591 35.24 30.75 -20.95
N ALA A 592 34.00 30.33 -21.18
CA ALA A 592 32.82 31.16 -21.33
C ALA A 592 31.84 30.93 -20.17
N ASP A 593 30.90 31.85 -19.96
CA ASP A 593 29.90 31.73 -18.89
C ASP A 593 28.69 30.95 -19.39
N TYR A 594 28.45 29.80 -18.76
CA TYR A 594 27.33 28.90 -19.07
C TYR A 594 26.29 28.93 -17.93
N PRO A 595 24.98 28.94 -18.24
CA PRO A 595 23.96 28.70 -17.23
C PRO A 595 24.05 27.24 -16.77
N THR A 596 24.35 27.03 -15.48
CA THR A 596 24.43 25.70 -14.86
C THR A 596 23.26 25.47 -13.92
N GLN A 597 22.75 24.23 -13.90
CA GLN A 597 21.73 23.79 -12.95
C GLN A 597 22.32 23.56 -11.56
N ALA A 598 21.46 23.31 -10.56
CA ALA A 598 21.90 22.89 -9.24
C ALA A 598 22.57 21.50 -9.31
N GLN A 599 23.42 21.19 -8.32
CA GLN A 599 24.06 19.88 -8.18
C GLN A 599 23.85 19.35 -6.75
N HIS A 600 23.42 18.10 -6.67
CA HIS A 600 23.02 17.32 -5.51
C HIS A 600 24.08 16.20 -5.31
N GLU A 601 24.29 15.71 -4.08
CA GLU A 601 25.20 14.59 -3.78
C GLU A 601 24.46 13.43 -3.10
N LEU A 602 24.48 12.23 -3.66
CA LEU A 602 24.15 10.99 -2.93
C LEU A 602 25.42 10.42 -2.29
N VAL A 603 25.33 9.98 -1.04
CA VAL A 603 26.47 9.58 -0.21
C VAL A 603 26.25 8.21 0.44
N ILE A 604 27.22 7.32 0.29
CA ILE A 604 27.34 6.03 0.96
C ILE A 604 28.46 6.13 1.99
N CYS A 605 28.21 5.63 3.20
CA CYS A 605 29.13 5.61 4.34
C CYS A 605 28.81 4.42 5.26
N LYS A 606 29.48 4.28 6.41
CA LYS A 606 29.31 3.15 7.36
C LYS A 606 29.70 1.80 6.72
N ASP A 607 29.30 0.68 7.32
CA ASP A 607 29.47 -0.67 6.77
C ASP A 607 28.87 -0.87 5.36
N ASN A 608 27.96 0.01 4.93
CA ASN A 608 27.49 0.06 3.54
C ASN A 608 28.64 0.28 2.53
N LEU A 609 29.79 0.85 2.93
CA LEU A 609 30.98 0.98 2.07
C LEU A 609 31.61 -0.37 1.72
N GLN A 610 31.63 -1.32 2.66
CA GLN A 610 32.13 -2.66 2.41
C GLN A 610 31.17 -3.41 1.49
N LEU A 611 29.87 -3.37 1.81
CA LEU A 611 28.84 -3.99 0.96
C LEU A 611 28.78 -3.34 -0.44
N PHE A 612 29.09 -2.05 -0.56
CA PHE A 612 29.29 -1.37 -1.84
C PHE A 612 30.54 -1.87 -2.57
N ALA A 613 31.68 -2.03 -1.91
CA ALA A 613 32.89 -2.57 -2.55
C ALA A 613 32.69 -4.02 -3.04
N GLU A 614 32.06 -4.86 -2.21
CA GLU A 614 31.78 -6.28 -2.49
C GLU A 614 30.73 -6.45 -3.60
N ARG A 615 29.59 -5.76 -3.50
CA ARG A 615 28.49 -5.94 -4.45
C ARG A 615 28.64 -5.07 -5.69
N ILE A 616 29.24 -3.89 -5.62
CA ILE A 616 29.13 -2.86 -6.67
C ILE A 616 30.51 -2.49 -7.22
N GLY A 617 31.37 -1.89 -6.39
CA GLY A 617 32.75 -1.52 -6.72
C GLY A 617 32.90 -0.31 -7.64
N PHE A 618 34.16 -0.11 -8.05
CA PHE A 618 34.62 0.79 -9.10
C PHE A 618 35.58 -0.01 -10.00
N GLN A 619 35.66 0.29 -11.30
CA GLN A 619 36.74 -0.15 -12.19
C GLN A 619 37.55 1.01 -12.79
N ASP A 620 37.22 2.29 -12.47
CA ASP A 620 38.26 3.31 -12.46
C ASP A 620 39.30 2.88 -11.45
N THR A 621 40.49 2.47 -11.91
CA THR A 621 41.49 1.86 -11.04
C THR A 621 42.02 2.83 -10.00
N ASP A 622 41.92 4.15 -10.21
CA ASP A 622 42.24 5.13 -9.17
C ASP A 622 41.11 5.23 -8.12
N LYS A 623 39.83 5.20 -8.51
CA LYS A 623 38.70 5.17 -7.55
C LYS A 623 38.63 3.84 -6.81
N ALA A 624 38.89 2.73 -7.49
CA ALA A 624 38.96 1.38 -6.92
C ALA A 624 40.08 1.28 -5.89
N ALA A 625 41.32 1.61 -6.26
CA ALA A 625 42.45 1.62 -5.32
C ALA A 625 42.24 2.60 -4.16
N ARG A 626 41.62 3.77 -4.39
CA ARG A 626 41.24 4.70 -3.31
C ARG A 626 40.18 4.10 -2.38
N LEU A 627 39.20 3.34 -2.87
CA LEU A 627 38.21 2.68 -2.02
C LEU A 627 38.82 1.52 -1.25
N GLU A 628 39.61 0.67 -1.91
CA GLU A 628 40.29 -0.46 -1.31
C GLU A 628 41.28 0.01 -0.23
N GLN A 629 42.14 1.00 -0.53
CA GLN A 629 43.01 1.60 0.47
C GLN A 629 42.20 2.22 1.62
N ALA A 630 41.14 2.98 1.32
CA ALA A 630 40.31 3.60 2.34
C ALA A 630 39.46 2.59 3.15
N LEU A 631 39.34 1.34 2.70
CA LEU A 631 38.80 0.22 3.47
C LEU A 631 39.89 -0.50 4.28
N GLY A 632 41.06 -0.76 3.69
CA GLY A 632 42.22 -1.37 4.36
C GLY A 632 42.82 -0.52 5.49
N ASP A 633 42.74 0.81 5.37
CA ASP A 633 43.18 1.77 6.40
C ASP A 633 42.27 1.78 7.67
N TYR A 634 41.13 1.08 7.66
CA TYR A 634 40.26 0.97 8.85
C TYR A 634 40.87 0.06 9.93
N ARG A 635 41.45 0.67 10.96
CA ARG A 635 41.97 -0.04 12.16
C ARG A 635 40.89 -0.70 13.04
N ARG A 636 39.61 -0.57 12.69
CA ARG A 636 38.44 -1.14 13.38
C ARG A 636 37.32 -1.31 12.35
N THR A 637 36.46 -2.33 12.52
CA THR A 637 35.27 -2.53 11.69
C THR A 637 34.46 -1.23 11.53
N PRO A 638 34.00 -0.87 10.31
CA PRO A 638 33.14 0.29 10.10
C PRO A 638 31.90 0.28 11.00
N ASN A 639 31.36 1.47 11.30
CA ASN A 639 30.12 1.60 12.06
C ASN A 639 28.99 0.85 11.36
N ARG A 640 28.16 0.10 12.09
CA ARG A 640 27.02 -0.64 11.53
C ARG A 640 25.86 0.28 11.14
N GLU A 641 25.25 0.04 9.99
CA GLU A 641 24.01 0.69 9.58
C GLU A 641 22.78 0.22 10.37
N ARG A 642 21.84 1.13 10.61
CA ARG A 642 20.61 0.91 11.40
C ARG A 642 19.33 0.86 10.58
N PHE A 643 19.37 1.17 9.29
CA PHE A 643 18.21 1.20 8.39
C PHE A 643 17.11 2.14 8.92
N LEU A 644 17.48 3.41 9.07
CA LEU A 644 16.60 4.46 9.56
C LEU A 644 16.71 5.69 8.67
N ALA A 645 15.59 6.40 8.54
CA ALA A 645 15.54 7.73 7.94
C ALA A 645 14.83 8.71 8.89
N THR A 646 15.23 9.97 8.87
CA THR A 646 14.70 11.07 9.67
C THR A 646 13.69 11.85 8.84
N VAL A 647 12.47 12.00 9.33
CA VAL A 647 11.42 12.82 8.68
C VAL A 647 11.93 14.25 8.48
N GLU A 648 11.84 14.74 7.24
CA GLU A 648 12.14 16.12 6.85
C GLU A 648 10.84 16.92 6.77
N SER A 649 9.84 16.38 6.06
CA SER A 649 8.53 17.01 5.90
C SER A 649 7.47 15.98 5.54
N LEU A 650 6.21 16.35 5.78
CA LEU A 650 5.03 15.70 5.22
C LEU A 650 4.22 16.81 4.55
N LEU A 651 4.11 16.78 3.22
CA LEU A 651 3.48 17.84 2.43
C LEU A 651 2.33 17.27 1.58
N PRO A 652 1.19 17.98 1.43
CA PRO A 652 0.15 17.59 0.46
C PRO A 652 0.74 17.47 -0.96
N ASP A 653 0.41 16.40 -1.67
CA ASP A 653 1.11 15.98 -2.90
C ASP A 653 0.14 15.43 -3.97
N GLY A 654 -0.98 16.13 -4.13
CA GLY A 654 -1.99 15.85 -5.15
C GLY A 654 -2.98 14.74 -4.79
N GLU A 655 -3.83 14.41 -5.75
CA GLU A 655 -4.92 13.44 -5.58
C GLU A 655 -4.72 12.25 -6.53
N GLU A 656 -4.39 11.05 -6.04
CA GLU A 656 -3.89 9.92 -6.85
C GLU A 656 -4.21 8.54 -6.25
N THR A 657 -4.16 7.48 -7.07
CA THR A 657 -4.47 6.09 -6.71
C THR A 657 -3.32 5.39 -5.94
N VAL A 658 -3.63 4.43 -5.07
CA VAL A 658 -2.93 4.06 -3.83
C VAL A 658 -3.42 2.65 -3.31
N TYR A 659 -3.31 1.58 -4.13
CA TYR A 659 -3.89 0.20 -3.92
C TYR A 659 -3.33 -0.63 -2.71
N ASP A 660 -4.10 -1.25 -1.78
CA ASP A 660 -3.57 -2.03 -0.60
C ASP A 660 -3.43 -3.54 -0.77
N VAL A 661 -2.63 -4.24 0.05
CA VAL A 661 -2.64 -5.70 0.18
C VAL A 661 -2.87 -6.17 1.62
N THR A 662 -3.66 -7.25 1.77
CA THR A 662 -3.71 -8.04 3.00
C THR A 662 -2.55 -9.01 3.03
N VAL A 663 -1.46 -8.65 3.72
CA VAL A 663 -0.36 -9.58 4.00
C VAL A 663 -0.68 -10.39 5.25
N ASP A 664 -0.41 -11.69 5.22
CA ASP A 664 -0.56 -12.56 6.37
C ASP A 664 0.60 -12.40 7.37
N ASP A 665 0.40 -12.95 8.57
CA ASP A 665 1.36 -13.07 9.69
C ASP A 665 1.95 -11.75 10.21
N VAL A 666 2.93 -11.19 9.49
CA VAL A 666 3.53 -9.89 9.81
C VAL A 666 2.58 -8.73 9.58
N HIS A 667 1.54 -8.95 8.77
CA HIS A 667 0.60 -7.92 8.36
C HIS A 667 1.29 -6.70 7.68
N ALA A 668 2.55 -6.85 7.24
CA ALA A 668 3.42 -5.79 6.75
C ALA A 668 3.90 -6.00 5.31
N PHE A 669 4.26 -4.92 4.61
CA PHE A 669 4.97 -4.97 3.32
C PHE A 669 6.01 -3.84 3.19
N ASP A 670 6.77 -3.82 2.09
CA ASP A 670 7.70 -2.73 1.75
C ASP A 670 6.99 -1.62 0.95
N ALA A 671 7.33 -0.36 1.21
CA ALA A 671 6.78 0.82 0.55
C ALA A 671 7.85 1.90 0.30
N ASN A 672 8.45 1.93 -0.90
CA ASN A 672 9.62 2.75 -1.26
C ASN A 672 10.84 2.54 -0.33
N GLY A 673 10.88 1.43 0.40
CA GLY A 673 11.82 1.20 1.49
C GLY A 673 11.24 1.29 2.90
N LEU A 674 9.95 1.60 3.13
CA LEU A 674 9.29 1.77 4.46
C LEU A 674 8.25 0.63 4.75
N VAL A 675 7.54 0.60 5.91
CA VAL A 675 6.76 -0.59 6.41
C VAL A 675 5.31 -0.29 6.98
N VAL A 676 4.29 -1.21 6.90
CA VAL A 676 2.81 -0.90 6.65
C VAL A 676 1.62 -1.88 7.18
N HIS A 677 0.26 -1.58 7.31
CA HIS A 677 -0.86 -2.50 7.87
C HIS A 677 -2.43 -2.12 7.69
N ASN A 678 -3.47 -3.00 7.42
CA ASN A 678 -4.90 -2.69 6.95
C ASN A 678 -6.27 -2.57 7.77
N CYS A 679 -7.27 -3.53 7.83
CA CYS A 679 -8.75 -3.24 8.03
C CYS A 679 -9.77 -4.27 8.72
N GLY A 680 -10.58 -3.86 9.76
CA GLY A 680 -12.09 -3.67 9.78
C GLY A 680 -12.86 -3.32 11.13
N GLU A 681 -13.68 -2.22 11.31
CA GLU A 681 -14.72 -1.99 12.42
C GLU A 681 -15.99 -1.04 12.18
N GLN A 682 -16.46 -0.09 13.07
CA GLN A 682 -17.91 0.35 13.29
C GLN A 682 -18.33 1.89 13.45
N PRO A 683 -19.65 2.34 13.26
CA PRO A 683 -20.11 3.73 12.91
C PRO A 683 -20.52 4.76 14.02
N LEU A 684 -20.29 6.09 13.80
CA LEU A 684 -20.24 7.18 14.82
C LEU A 684 -20.50 8.64 14.30
N PRO A 685 -20.68 9.69 15.13
CA PRO A 685 -20.81 11.09 14.65
C PRO A 685 -19.47 11.75 14.25
N PRO A 686 -19.46 12.91 13.54
CA PRO A 686 -18.25 13.70 13.26
C PRO A 686 -17.31 13.88 14.47
N TYR A 687 -16.06 13.41 14.35
CA TYR A 687 -15.06 13.32 15.42
C TYR A 687 -15.47 12.47 16.65
N GLY A 688 -16.56 11.71 16.54
CA GLY A 688 -17.03 10.80 17.57
C GLY A 688 -16.18 9.54 17.69
N CYS A 689 -16.27 8.88 18.84
CA CYS A 689 -15.48 7.70 19.17
C CYS A 689 -16.32 6.59 19.85
N CYS A 690 -15.85 5.34 19.78
CA CYS A 690 -16.40 4.24 20.56
C CYS A 690 -15.30 3.55 21.38
N ASP A 691 -15.38 3.74 22.70
CA ASP A 691 -14.72 2.89 23.68
C ASP A 691 -15.54 1.61 23.88
N LEU A 692 -14.91 0.43 23.90
CA LEU A 692 -15.63 -0.85 23.83
C LEU A 692 -15.24 -1.80 24.98
N GLY A 693 -16.23 -2.51 25.53
CA GLY A 693 -16.00 -3.52 26.57
C GLY A 693 -17.06 -4.63 26.59
N PRO A 694 -16.77 -5.83 26.03
CA PRO A 694 -17.68 -6.96 26.08
C PRO A 694 -17.65 -7.72 27.42
N ILE A 695 -18.84 -8.10 27.89
CA ILE A 695 -19.02 -9.01 29.03
C ILE A 695 -19.21 -10.45 28.52
N ILE A 696 -18.49 -11.41 29.10
CA ILE A 696 -18.53 -12.83 28.71
C ILE A 696 -19.75 -13.51 29.33
N LEU A 697 -20.80 -13.76 28.54
CA LEU A 697 -22.11 -14.23 29.05
C LEU A 697 -22.06 -15.62 29.68
N THR A 698 -21.19 -16.50 29.20
CA THR A 698 -21.04 -17.87 29.73
C THR A 698 -20.64 -17.90 31.20
N ARG A 699 -20.01 -16.84 31.71
CA ARG A 699 -19.62 -16.72 33.13
C ARG A 699 -20.80 -16.46 34.09
N PHE A 700 -21.99 -16.20 33.54
CA PHE A 700 -23.22 -15.93 34.27
C PHE A 700 -24.25 -17.07 34.16
N VAL A 701 -23.96 -18.16 33.43
CA VAL A 701 -24.82 -19.34 33.41
C VAL A 701 -24.51 -20.23 34.61
N ARG A 702 -25.53 -20.52 35.43
CA ARG A 702 -25.49 -21.49 36.53
C ARG A 702 -26.10 -22.79 36.05
N HIS A 703 -25.57 -23.92 36.53
CA HIS A 703 -25.99 -25.28 36.15
C HIS A 703 -26.07 -25.51 34.63
N PRO A 704 -24.98 -25.25 33.87
CA PRO A 704 -24.96 -25.45 32.42
C PRO A 704 -25.44 -26.85 32.05
N PHE A 705 -26.21 -26.94 30.97
CA PHE A 705 -26.91 -28.15 30.49
C PHE A 705 -27.91 -28.78 31.48
N GLY A 706 -28.12 -28.18 32.65
CA GLY A 706 -28.91 -28.73 33.76
C GLY A 706 -28.08 -29.60 34.72
N VAL A 707 -26.75 -29.48 34.72
CA VAL A 707 -25.89 -30.25 35.63
C VAL A 707 -25.93 -29.65 37.04
N GLY A 708 -26.42 -30.45 37.99
CA GLY A 708 -26.49 -30.09 39.41
C GLY A 708 -27.62 -29.11 39.78
N GLY A 709 -28.54 -28.80 38.87
CA GLY A 709 -29.66 -27.87 39.08
C GLY A 709 -30.28 -27.41 37.76
N ASP A 710 -31.30 -26.56 37.81
CA ASP A 710 -31.89 -25.98 36.61
C ASP A 710 -30.97 -24.92 35.98
N ALA A 711 -30.77 -25.00 34.67
CA ALA A 711 -29.90 -24.10 33.92
C ALA A 711 -30.48 -22.67 33.93
N ALA A 712 -29.77 -21.72 34.54
CA ALA A 712 -30.31 -20.37 34.80
C ALA A 712 -29.24 -19.27 34.71
N PHE A 713 -29.61 -18.15 34.09
CA PHE A 713 -28.74 -16.98 33.96
C PHE A 713 -28.77 -16.09 35.22
N ASP A 714 -27.62 -15.78 35.78
CA ASP A 714 -27.44 -14.93 36.97
C ASP A 714 -27.43 -13.44 36.58
N PHE A 715 -28.63 -12.91 36.39
CA PHE A 715 -28.84 -11.48 36.09
C PHE A 715 -28.29 -10.56 37.19
N GLU A 716 -28.29 -10.97 38.47
CA GLU A 716 -27.83 -10.13 39.57
C GLU A 716 -26.29 -9.97 39.57
N ALA A 717 -25.56 -11.05 39.29
CA ALA A 717 -24.12 -10.98 39.04
C ALA A 717 -23.78 -10.24 37.74
N PHE A 718 -24.56 -10.45 36.67
CA PHE A 718 -24.38 -9.77 35.40
C PHE A 718 -24.55 -8.25 35.53
N GLU A 719 -25.62 -7.78 36.15
CA GLU A 719 -25.92 -6.34 36.32
C GLU A 719 -24.88 -5.62 37.19
N ARG A 720 -24.32 -6.29 38.21
CA ARG A 720 -23.15 -5.77 38.97
C ARG A 720 -21.90 -5.64 38.10
N THR A 721 -21.66 -6.64 37.24
CA THR A 721 -20.53 -6.64 36.29
C THR A 721 -20.70 -5.48 35.29
N VAL A 722 -21.89 -5.30 34.73
CA VAL A 722 -22.25 -4.17 33.85
C VAL A 722 -21.97 -2.82 34.53
N ALA A 723 -22.42 -2.65 35.78
CA ALA A 723 -22.24 -1.39 36.50
C ALA A 723 -20.76 -1.05 36.77
N LEU A 724 -19.91 -2.05 37.00
CA LEU A 724 -18.46 -1.88 37.07
C LEU A 724 -17.82 -1.64 35.69
N GLN A 725 -18.30 -2.31 34.64
CA GLN A 725 -17.82 -2.14 33.27
C GLN A 725 -18.06 -0.72 32.75
N VAL A 726 -19.24 -0.12 33.02
CA VAL A 726 -19.53 1.29 32.70
C VAL A 726 -18.49 2.24 33.33
N ARG A 727 -18.11 2.01 34.59
CA ARG A 727 -17.08 2.83 35.25
C ARG A 727 -15.68 2.57 34.70
N ALA A 728 -15.37 1.33 34.32
CA ALA A 728 -14.10 1.01 33.68
C ALA A 728 -13.95 1.78 32.35
N LEU A 729 -14.98 1.74 31.49
CA LEU A 729 -14.97 2.47 30.22
C LEU A 729 -15.01 4.01 30.41
N ASP A 730 -15.82 4.52 31.37
CA ASP A 730 -15.78 5.97 31.69
C ASP A 730 -14.39 6.43 32.14
N ASN A 731 -13.63 5.59 32.86
CA ASN A 731 -12.24 5.88 33.20
C ASN A 731 -11.29 5.74 32.00
N VAL A 732 -11.56 4.84 31.04
CA VAL A 732 -10.76 4.72 29.80
C VAL A 732 -10.78 6.00 28.97
N LEU A 733 -11.92 6.71 28.93
CA LEU A 733 -12.01 8.01 28.26
C LEU A 733 -11.07 9.09 28.84
N ASP A 734 -10.67 8.97 30.10
CA ASP A 734 -9.74 9.89 30.77
C ASP A 734 -8.29 9.35 30.81
N LEU A 735 -8.13 8.02 30.74
CA LEU A 735 -6.83 7.31 30.70
C LEU A 735 -6.20 7.27 29.29
N THR A 736 -7.02 7.26 28.24
CA THR A 736 -6.58 6.99 26.86
C THR A 736 -5.73 8.12 26.26
N TYR A 737 -4.76 7.75 25.42
CA TYR A 737 -4.10 8.74 24.56
C TYR A 737 -5.04 9.15 23.43
N TRP A 738 -5.70 10.31 23.60
CA TRP A 738 -6.56 10.87 22.56
C TRP A 738 -5.79 11.19 21.28
N PRO A 739 -6.32 10.83 20.10
CA PRO A 739 -5.71 11.22 18.85
C PRO A 739 -5.71 12.72 18.58
N LEU A 740 -6.89 13.28 18.29
CA LEU A 740 -7.11 14.67 17.93
C LEU A 740 -7.55 15.49 19.14
N PRO A 741 -7.22 16.80 19.20
CA PRO A 741 -7.92 17.76 20.04
C PRO A 741 -9.45 17.73 19.84
N GLU A 742 -9.90 17.60 18.60
CA GLU A 742 -11.30 17.56 18.19
C GLU A 742 -12.03 16.35 18.78
N GLN A 743 -11.44 15.16 18.65
CA GLN A 743 -12.00 13.92 19.20
C GLN A 743 -11.93 13.88 20.72
N ARG A 744 -10.88 14.43 21.32
CA ARG A 744 -10.83 14.63 22.77
C ARG A 744 -11.95 15.56 23.24
N ALA A 745 -12.21 16.64 22.50
CA ALA A 745 -13.29 17.58 22.82
C ALA A 745 -14.67 16.94 22.66
N GLU A 746 -14.89 16.14 21.60
CA GLU A 746 -16.11 15.36 21.40
C GLU A 746 -16.33 14.38 22.57
N ALA A 747 -15.33 13.53 22.83
CA ALA A 747 -15.41 12.49 23.83
C ALA A 747 -15.54 13.06 25.25
N GLN A 748 -14.90 14.19 25.56
CA GLN A 748 -15.07 14.85 26.86
C GLN A 748 -16.40 15.62 26.98
N ALA A 749 -16.96 16.11 25.86
CA ALA A 749 -18.27 16.77 25.84
C ALA A 749 -19.45 15.80 25.94
N LYS A 750 -19.31 14.55 25.44
CA LYS A 750 -20.43 13.58 25.29
C LYS A 750 -20.21 12.22 25.95
N ARG A 751 -18.96 11.87 26.28
CA ARG A 751 -18.52 10.66 27.01
C ARG A 751 -19.16 9.35 26.52
N ARG A 752 -19.12 9.12 25.21
CA ARG A 752 -19.69 7.96 24.51
C ARG A 752 -18.88 6.68 24.80
N ILE A 753 -19.55 5.62 25.27
CA ILE A 753 -18.98 4.29 25.51
C ILE A 753 -19.88 3.20 24.90
N GLY A 754 -19.36 1.98 24.78
CA GLY A 754 -20.07 0.80 24.26
C GLY A 754 -19.77 -0.44 25.09
N VAL A 755 -20.52 -0.61 26.17
CA VAL A 755 -20.62 -1.90 26.87
C VAL A 755 -21.41 -2.86 25.97
N GLY A 756 -20.89 -4.07 25.82
CA GLY A 756 -21.50 -5.13 25.02
C GLY A 756 -21.37 -6.48 25.67
N PHE A 757 -21.52 -7.54 24.88
CA PHE A 757 -21.31 -8.90 25.33
C PHE A 757 -20.60 -9.77 24.29
N THR A 758 -20.13 -10.95 24.72
CA THR A 758 -19.66 -12.05 23.87
C THR A 758 -20.08 -13.41 24.46
N GLY A 759 -20.11 -14.45 23.63
CA GLY A 759 -20.55 -15.79 24.02
C GLY A 759 -22.05 -15.95 24.14
N LEU A 760 -22.86 -15.23 23.32
CA LEU A 760 -24.32 -15.36 23.35
C LEU A 760 -24.79 -16.74 22.90
N GLY A 761 -24.23 -17.29 21.81
CA GLY A 761 -24.56 -18.62 21.32
C GLY A 761 -24.32 -19.69 22.39
N ASP A 762 -23.13 -19.69 22.99
CA ASP A 762 -22.79 -20.55 24.11
C ASP A 762 -23.74 -20.35 25.29
N ALA A 763 -23.99 -19.10 25.72
CA ALA A 763 -24.85 -18.86 26.86
C ALA A 763 -26.26 -19.43 26.66
N LEU A 764 -26.81 -19.36 25.44
CA LEU A 764 -28.08 -20.01 25.10
C LEU A 764 -27.95 -21.55 25.10
N ILE A 765 -26.90 -22.12 24.50
CA ILE A 765 -26.60 -23.57 24.50
C ILE A 765 -26.46 -24.12 25.93
N LEU A 766 -25.71 -23.43 26.80
CA LEU A 766 -25.54 -23.76 28.22
C LEU A 766 -26.86 -23.67 28.99
N LEU A 767 -27.77 -22.75 28.59
CA LEU A 767 -29.15 -22.64 29.09
C LEU A 767 -30.12 -23.64 28.43
N LYS A 768 -29.65 -24.51 27.51
CA LYS A 768 -30.44 -25.49 26.75
C LYS A 768 -31.44 -24.87 25.78
N LEU A 769 -31.19 -23.63 25.35
CA LEU A 769 -32.01 -22.85 24.42
C LEU A 769 -31.36 -22.84 23.04
N ARG A 770 -32.10 -23.25 22.00
CA ARG A 770 -31.63 -23.13 20.61
C ARG A 770 -31.63 -21.65 20.20
N TYR A 771 -30.55 -21.17 19.58
CA TYR A 771 -30.31 -19.74 19.30
C TYR A 771 -31.48 -19.05 18.58
N ASP A 772 -31.99 -19.64 17.50
CA ASP A 772 -33.06 -19.12 16.65
C ASP A 772 -34.49 -19.44 17.14
N SER A 773 -34.62 -20.14 18.27
CA SER A 773 -35.94 -20.43 18.86
C SER A 773 -36.52 -19.22 19.58
N GLU A 774 -37.86 -19.13 19.67
CA GLU A 774 -38.57 -18.07 20.39
C GLU A 774 -38.03 -17.87 21.82
N ALA A 775 -37.75 -18.97 22.54
CA ALA A 775 -37.19 -18.92 23.89
C ALA A 775 -35.72 -18.43 23.92
N GLY A 776 -34.90 -18.79 22.93
CA GLY A 776 -33.53 -18.30 22.78
C GLY A 776 -33.48 -16.79 22.47
N VAL A 777 -34.29 -16.37 21.50
CA VAL A 777 -34.48 -14.96 21.10
C VAL A 777 -35.02 -14.13 22.26
N ALA A 778 -36.02 -14.62 23.00
CA ALA A 778 -36.56 -13.95 24.19
C ALA A 778 -35.53 -13.85 25.34
N MET A 779 -34.69 -14.88 25.54
CA MET A 779 -33.60 -14.83 26.53
C MET A 779 -32.53 -13.81 26.12
N ALA A 780 -32.16 -13.76 24.84
CA ALA A 780 -31.20 -12.77 24.33
C ALA A 780 -31.72 -11.33 24.45
N ALA A 781 -32.99 -11.09 24.12
CA ALA A 781 -33.67 -9.81 24.36
C ALA A 781 -33.65 -9.42 25.84
N ARG A 782 -33.92 -10.37 26.74
CA ARG A 782 -33.84 -10.15 28.20
C ARG A 782 -32.42 -9.84 28.67
N ILE A 783 -31.39 -10.51 28.15
CA ILE A 783 -29.98 -10.21 28.46
C ILE A 783 -29.62 -8.79 28.00
N ALA A 784 -30.03 -8.41 26.79
CA ALA A 784 -29.82 -7.06 26.26
C ALA A 784 -30.60 -5.99 27.04
N GLU A 785 -31.83 -6.28 27.49
CA GLU A 785 -32.58 -5.41 28.37
C GLU A 785 -31.87 -5.17 29.69
N ARG A 786 -31.45 -6.23 30.40
CA ARG A 786 -30.79 -6.09 31.71
C ARG A 786 -29.42 -5.43 31.59
N LEU A 787 -28.71 -5.62 30.47
CA LEU A 787 -27.52 -4.86 30.09
C LEU A 787 -27.83 -3.35 30.01
N ARG A 788 -28.83 -2.95 29.20
CA ARG A 788 -29.27 -1.55 29.09
C ARG A 788 -29.60 -0.96 30.46
N ASP A 789 -30.44 -1.66 31.21
CA ASP A 789 -31.00 -1.22 32.46
C ASP A 789 -29.96 -1.03 33.57
N ALA A 790 -28.95 -1.90 33.65
CA ALA A 790 -27.85 -1.73 34.58
C ALA A 790 -26.86 -0.65 34.12
N ALA A 791 -26.57 -0.57 32.82
CA ALA A 791 -25.61 0.40 32.29
C ALA A 791 -26.09 1.84 32.51
N TYR A 792 -27.34 2.14 32.15
CA TYR A 792 -27.91 3.48 32.31
C TYR A 792 -28.02 3.88 33.79
N ARG A 793 -28.44 2.98 34.69
CA ARG A 793 -28.43 3.25 36.14
C ARG A 793 -27.01 3.53 36.66
N ALA A 794 -26.02 2.74 36.26
CA ALA A 794 -24.63 2.96 36.66
C ALA A 794 -24.08 4.31 36.18
N SER A 795 -24.42 4.74 34.96
CA SER A 795 -24.00 6.05 34.44
C SER A 795 -24.72 7.24 35.13
N VAL A 796 -25.92 7.05 35.66
CA VAL A 796 -26.57 8.03 36.55
C VAL A 796 -25.87 8.09 37.92
N GLU A 797 -25.48 6.96 38.50
CA GLU A 797 -24.68 6.98 39.74
C GLU A 797 -23.29 7.62 39.53
N LEU A 798 -22.68 7.45 38.35
CA LEU A 798 -21.46 8.19 37.99
C LEU A 798 -21.72 9.69 37.74
N ALA A 799 -22.92 10.09 37.32
CA ALA A 799 -23.28 11.51 37.19
C ALA A 799 -23.35 12.19 38.56
N LYS A 800 -23.93 11.51 39.56
CA LYS A 800 -23.92 11.97 40.97
C LYS A 800 -22.51 12.13 41.54
N GLU A 801 -21.59 11.24 41.17
CA GLU A 801 -20.25 11.19 41.75
C GLU A 801 -19.21 12.06 41.01
N LYS A 802 -19.24 12.07 39.67
CA LYS A 802 -18.23 12.71 38.79
C LYS A 802 -18.80 13.83 37.91
N GLY A 803 -20.10 14.10 37.97
CA GLY A 803 -20.81 15.03 37.10
C GLY A 803 -21.30 14.39 35.80
N ALA A 804 -22.44 14.86 35.29
CA ALA A 804 -23.01 14.46 33.99
C ALA A 804 -22.13 14.88 32.79
N PHE A 805 -22.40 14.38 31.58
CA PHE A 805 -21.65 14.81 30.39
C PHE A 805 -21.96 16.29 30.03
N PRO A 806 -20.95 17.12 29.67
CA PRO A 806 -21.13 18.57 29.48
C PRO A 806 -22.16 19.04 28.45
N LYS A 807 -22.55 18.19 27.49
CA LYS A 807 -23.56 18.50 26.44
C LYS A 807 -24.96 17.97 26.74
N LEU A 808 -25.25 17.53 27.97
CA LEU A 808 -26.57 17.04 28.34
C LEU A 808 -27.61 18.18 28.42
N ASP A 809 -28.49 18.26 27.42
CA ASP A 809 -29.82 18.82 27.60
C ASP A 809 -30.81 17.70 27.90
N VAL A 810 -31.39 17.71 29.10
CA VAL A 810 -32.18 16.59 29.64
C VAL A 810 -33.47 16.34 28.86
N GLU A 811 -34.17 17.40 28.46
CA GLU A 811 -35.45 17.25 27.78
C GLU A 811 -35.27 16.87 26.30
N SER A 812 -34.24 17.38 25.61
CA SER A 812 -33.87 16.91 24.26
C SER A 812 -33.39 15.45 24.26
N TYR A 813 -32.63 15.05 25.29
CA TYR A 813 -32.14 13.67 25.45
C TYR A 813 -33.28 12.67 25.67
N LEU A 814 -34.27 13.05 26.48
CA LEU A 814 -35.46 12.24 26.79
C LEU A 814 -36.65 12.47 25.85
N ALA A 815 -36.49 13.30 24.79
CA ALA A 815 -37.57 13.67 23.87
C ALA A 815 -38.15 12.46 23.12
N ASP A 816 -39.46 12.48 22.89
CA ASP A 816 -40.19 11.33 22.35
C ASP A 816 -39.53 10.73 21.09
N GLY A 817 -39.29 9.42 21.15
CA GLY A 817 -38.68 8.66 20.07
C GLY A 817 -37.15 8.65 20.04
N THR A 818 -36.42 9.31 20.96
CA THR A 818 -34.98 8.95 21.18
C THR A 818 -34.90 7.54 21.76
N PHE A 819 -33.72 6.90 21.75
CA PHE A 819 -33.54 5.66 22.50
C PHE A 819 -33.83 5.87 24.00
N ALA A 820 -33.30 6.94 24.59
CA ALA A 820 -33.48 7.25 26.02
C ALA A 820 -34.94 7.54 26.41
N SER A 821 -35.78 8.04 25.50
CA SER A 821 -37.22 8.17 25.73
C SER A 821 -37.89 6.81 26.06
N ARG A 822 -37.34 5.69 25.57
CA ARG A 822 -37.85 4.33 25.80
C ARG A 822 -37.34 3.66 27.07
N LEU A 823 -36.46 4.32 27.85
CA LEU A 823 -35.96 3.78 29.12
C LEU A 823 -37.08 3.65 30.17
N PRO A 824 -36.94 2.72 31.13
CA PRO A 824 -37.81 2.64 32.30
C PRO A 824 -38.00 3.97 33.04
N ALA A 825 -39.20 4.17 33.61
CA ALA A 825 -39.61 5.45 34.17
C ALA A 825 -38.80 5.88 35.40
N ASP A 826 -38.22 4.95 36.16
CA ASP A 826 -37.27 5.22 37.22
C ASP A 826 -35.94 5.77 36.67
N ILE A 827 -35.40 5.17 35.61
CA ILE A 827 -34.18 5.65 34.94
C ILE A 827 -34.40 7.04 34.36
N ARG A 828 -35.48 7.27 33.61
CA ARG A 828 -35.80 8.59 33.04
C ARG A 828 -35.97 9.67 34.12
N ARG A 829 -36.54 9.33 35.28
CA ARG A 829 -36.63 10.25 36.44
C ARG A 829 -35.24 10.53 37.03
N ALA A 830 -34.41 9.51 37.23
CA ALA A 830 -33.07 9.67 37.79
C ALA A 830 -32.15 10.49 36.86
N ILE A 831 -32.30 10.36 35.54
CA ILE A 831 -31.63 11.22 34.54
C ILE A 831 -32.11 12.67 34.67
N ARG A 832 -33.41 12.93 34.91
CA ARG A 832 -33.92 14.28 35.17
C ARG A 832 -33.40 14.88 36.49
N GLU A 833 -33.24 14.06 37.52
CA GLU A 833 -32.87 14.51 38.86
C GLU A 833 -31.35 14.70 39.06
N HIS A 834 -30.52 13.95 38.32
CA HIS A 834 -29.07 13.89 38.54
C HIS A 834 -28.22 13.99 37.27
N GLY A 835 -28.84 14.00 36.09
CA GLY A 835 -28.16 13.84 34.80
C GLY A 835 -27.65 12.41 34.57
N ILE A 836 -26.82 12.23 33.54
CA ILE A 836 -26.17 10.96 33.19
C ILE A 836 -24.72 11.22 32.75
N ARG A 837 -23.79 10.32 33.12
CA ARG A 837 -22.34 10.50 32.88
C ARG A 837 -21.94 10.34 31.42
N ASN A 838 -22.68 9.52 30.67
CA ASN A 838 -22.34 9.07 29.32
C ASN A 838 -23.56 9.27 28.41
N SER A 839 -23.38 9.81 27.20
CA SER A 839 -24.53 10.06 26.29
C SER A 839 -25.12 8.79 25.67
N HIS A 840 -24.26 7.82 25.38
CA HIS A 840 -24.57 6.50 24.84
C HIS A 840 -23.65 5.49 25.50
N LEU A 841 -24.15 4.29 25.71
CA LEU A 841 -23.56 3.32 26.62
C LEU A 841 -23.38 1.92 26.01
N LEU A 842 -24.01 1.60 24.89
CA LEU A 842 -24.29 0.21 24.49
C LEU A 842 -23.91 -0.05 23.04
N SER A 843 -23.08 -1.08 22.82
CA SER A 843 -22.68 -1.51 21.47
C SER A 843 -22.34 -2.99 21.45
N ILE A 844 -22.66 -3.68 20.35
CA ILE A 844 -22.23 -5.07 20.16
C ILE A 844 -21.24 -5.13 18.99
N ALA A 845 -20.03 -5.60 19.30
CA ALA A 845 -18.92 -5.73 18.36
C ALA A 845 -18.65 -7.22 18.01
N PRO A 846 -17.85 -7.54 16.97
CA PRO A 846 -17.53 -8.92 16.61
C PRO A 846 -16.69 -9.68 17.64
N THR A 847 -15.91 -8.97 18.48
CA THR A 847 -15.08 -9.50 19.59
C THR A 847 -14.07 -10.64 19.32
N GLY A 848 -13.94 -11.21 18.11
CA GLY A 848 -13.27 -12.50 17.87
C GLY A 848 -11.90 -12.75 18.54
N THR A 849 -10.97 -11.78 18.51
CA THR A 849 -9.65 -11.92 19.17
C THR A 849 -9.71 -11.76 20.70
N VAL A 850 -10.80 -11.22 21.24
CA VAL A 850 -11.07 -11.14 22.69
C VAL A 850 -11.79 -12.41 23.16
N SER A 851 -12.77 -12.91 22.39
CA SER A 851 -13.47 -14.16 22.73
C SER A 851 -12.53 -15.37 22.75
N LEU A 852 -11.67 -15.52 21.72
CA LEU A 852 -10.65 -16.56 21.68
C LEU A 852 -9.68 -16.50 22.88
N ALA A 853 -9.19 -15.31 23.25
CA ALA A 853 -8.15 -15.18 24.29
C ALA A 853 -8.68 -15.18 25.72
N PHE A 854 -9.88 -14.65 25.95
CA PHE A 854 -10.42 -14.44 27.31
C PHE A 854 -11.68 -15.26 27.62
N ALA A 855 -12.43 -15.70 26.60
CA ALA A 855 -13.68 -16.45 26.73
C ALA A 855 -13.60 -17.90 26.21
N ASP A 856 -12.39 -18.48 26.11
CA ASP A 856 -12.16 -19.86 25.65
C ASP A 856 -12.77 -20.18 24.27
N ASN A 857 -12.73 -19.21 23.35
CA ASN A 857 -13.33 -19.33 22.02
C ASN A 857 -14.85 -19.59 22.03
N ALA A 858 -15.55 -19.11 23.05
CA ALA A 858 -17.00 -18.88 22.96
C ALA A 858 -17.34 -17.99 21.75
N SER A 859 -18.53 -18.20 21.20
CA SER A 859 -19.16 -17.46 20.10
C SER A 859 -19.00 -15.94 20.16
N ASN A 860 -18.95 -15.35 18.97
CA ASN A 860 -18.37 -14.03 18.75
C ASN A 860 -19.42 -12.91 18.90
N GLY A 861 -19.40 -12.20 20.03
CA GLY A 861 -20.34 -11.10 20.28
C GLY A 861 -21.78 -11.60 20.45
N ILE A 862 -22.64 -11.23 19.49
CA ILE A 862 -24.02 -11.73 19.35
C ILE A 862 -24.10 -13.01 18.50
N GLU A 863 -23.05 -13.40 17.77
CA GLU A 863 -23.13 -14.55 16.85
C GLU A 863 -23.44 -15.88 17.56
N PRO A 864 -24.02 -16.86 16.84
CA PRO A 864 -23.96 -18.26 17.27
C PRO A 864 -22.52 -18.79 17.15
N ALA A 865 -22.28 -20.02 17.60
CA ALA A 865 -21.03 -20.72 17.31
C ALA A 865 -20.86 -20.89 15.79
N PHE A 866 -19.68 -20.61 15.23
CA PHE A 866 -19.48 -20.78 13.78
C PHE A 866 -19.43 -22.25 13.36
N SER A 867 -18.65 -23.05 14.11
CA SER A 867 -18.52 -24.50 14.00
C SER A 867 -18.03 -25.02 15.35
N TRP A 868 -18.38 -26.26 15.70
CA TRP A 868 -18.01 -26.88 16.97
C TRP A 868 -16.50 -27.10 17.11
N THR A 869 -15.85 -27.45 16.00
CA THR A 869 -14.39 -27.45 15.85
C THR A 869 -13.99 -26.92 14.47
N TYR A 870 -12.77 -26.37 14.37
CA TYR A 870 -12.13 -26.01 13.10
C TYR A 870 -10.61 -25.90 13.28
N THR A 871 -9.86 -26.14 12.20
CA THR A 871 -8.40 -25.96 12.22
C THR A 871 -8.05 -24.50 11.98
N ARG A 872 -7.27 -23.90 12.87
CA ARG A 872 -6.63 -22.60 12.66
C ARG A 872 -5.15 -22.80 12.35
N LYS A 873 -4.75 -22.44 11.13
CA LYS A 873 -3.34 -22.24 10.78
C LYS A 873 -2.82 -20.99 11.48
N LYS A 874 -1.69 -21.14 12.15
CA LYS A 874 -0.92 -20.05 12.77
C LYS A 874 0.53 -20.20 12.30
N ARG A 875 1.15 -19.12 11.85
CA ARG A 875 2.59 -19.13 11.57
C ARG A 875 3.37 -18.91 12.86
N GLU A 876 4.38 -19.75 13.06
CA GLU A 876 5.30 -19.69 14.19
C GLU A 876 6.39 -18.64 13.96
N ALA A 877 7.13 -18.31 15.03
CA ALA A 877 8.23 -17.34 14.97
C ALA A 877 9.42 -17.80 14.09
N ASP A 878 9.48 -19.09 13.72
CA ASP A 878 10.44 -19.66 12.76
C ASP A 878 9.94 -19.64 11.30
N GLY A 879 8.73 -19.14 11.06
CA GLY A 879 8.10 -19.08 9.74
C GLY A 879 7.39 -20.35 9.30
N SER A 880 7.46 -21.45 10.06
CA SER A 880 6.65 -22.66 9.86
C SER A 880 5.18 -22.40 10.22
N THR A 881 4.26 -23.28 9.78
CA THR A 881 2.84 -23.19 10.16
C THR A 881 2.48 -24.30 11.14
N ARG A 882 2.06 -23.93 12.36
CA ARG A 882 1.39 -24.83 13.30
C ARG A 882 -0.11 -24.81 13.00
N GLU A 883 -0.69 -25.99 12.85
CA GLU A 883 -2.14 -26.17 12.86
C GLU A 883 -2.60 -26.37 14.31
N HIS A 884 -3.53 -25.53 14.77
CA HIS A 884 -4.21 -25.69 16.03
C HIS A 884 -5.64 -26.13 15.76
N GLU A 885 -6.08 -27.23 16.36
CA GLU A 885 -7.52 -27.45 16.54
C GLU A 885 -8.04 -26.35 17.48
N VAL A 886 -9.14 -25.72 17.09
CA VAL A 886 -9.89 -24.76 17.90
C VAL A 886 -11.29 -25.31 18.07
N SER A 887 -11.80 -25.27 19.30
CA SER A 887 -13.14 -25.77 19.64
C SER A 887 -14.00 -24.67 20.26
N ASP A 888 -15.31 -24.78 20.08
CA ASP A 888 -16.33 -23.97 20.73
C ASP A 888 -16.39 -24.25 22.25
N HIS A 889 -16.55 -23.21 23.08
CA HIS A 889 -16.49 -23.35 24.54
C HIS A 889 -17.61 -24.22 25.10
N ALA A 890 -18.86 -24.03 24.65
CA ALA A 890 -19.98 -24.86 25.07
C ALA A 890 -19.80 -26.33 24.64
N TRP A 891 -19.29 -26.58 23.43
CA TRP A 891 -18.96 -27.93 22.97
C TRP A 891 -17.86 -28.59 23.82
N ARG A 892 -16.79 -27.86 24.17
CA ARG A 892 -15.73 -28.36 25.09
C ARG A 892 -16.31 -28.73 26.45
N LEU A 893 -17.17 -27.88 27.01
CA LEU A 893 -17.77 -28.13 28.33
C LEU A 893 -18.73 -29.32 28.30
N TRP A 894 -19.53 -29.48 27.25
CA TRP A 894 -20.39 -30.66 27.05
C TRP A 894 -19.56 -31.95 27.01
N ARG A 895 -18.47 -31.97 26.23
CA ARG A 895 -17.53 -33.10 26.16
C ARG A 895 -16.89 -33.41 27.52
N ALA A 896 -16.44 -32.40 28.26
CA ALA A 896 -15.81 -32.56 29.58
C ALA A 896 -16.79 -33.07 30.66
N LEU A 897 -18.08 -32.77 30.51
CA LEU A 897 -19.17 -33.29 31.36
C LEU A 897 -19.63 -34.71 30.95
N GLY A 898 -18.96 -35.35 29.98
CA GLY A 898 -19.30 -36.70 29.50
C GLY A 898 -20.45 -36.74 28.49
N GLY A 899 -20.83 -35.59 27.91
CA GLY A 899 -21.84 -35.50 26.86
C GLY A 899 -21.37 -36.07 25.53
N ASP A 900 -22.30 -36.69 24.79
CA ASP A 900 -22.02 -37.24 23.46
C ASP A 900 -21.84 -36.10 22.43
N VAL A 901 -20.67 -36.07 21.81
CA VAL A 901 -20.31 -35.08 20.78
C VAL A 901 -20.65 -35.51 19.35
N GLN A 902 -21.04 -36.78 19.14
CA GLN A 902 -21.55 -37.29 17.86
C GLN A 902 -23.07 -37.13 17.73
N ASN A 903 -23.77 -36.96 18.85
CA ASN A 903 -25.22 -36.79 18.92
C ASN A 903 -25.57 -35.57 19.80
N LEU A 904 -25.23 -34.38 19.31
CA LEU A 904 -25.44 -33.13 20.04
C LEU A 904 -26.95 -32.82 20.23
N PRO A 905 -27.38 -32.37 21.42
CA PRO A 905 -28.78 -32.00 21.66
C PRO A 905 -29.28 -30.86 20.74
N PRO A 906 -30.58 -30.78 20.39
CA PRO A 906 -31.11 -29.82 19.40
C PRO A 906 -30.94 -28.32 19.70
N TYR A 907 -30.46 -27.95 20.89
CA TYR A 907 -30.11 -26.57 21.23
C TYR A 907 -28.69 -26.18 20.77
N PHE A 908 -27.81 -27.14 20.50
CA PHE A 908 -26.62 -26.92 19.68
C PHE A 908 -27.06 -26.62 18.25
N VAL A 909 -26.79 -25.39 17.79
CA VAL A 909 -26.92 -25.00 16.39
C VAL A 909 -25.79 -24.05 16.02
N SER A 910 -25.09 -24.35 14.94
CA SER A 910 -24.01 -23.52 14.41
C SER A 910 -24.54 -22.48 13.40
N ALA A 911 -23.69 -21.50 13.08
CA ALA A 911 -23.96 -20.45 12.10
C ALA A 911 -24.18 -20.95 10.66
N LEU A 912 -23.95 -22.25 10.40
CA LEU A 912 -24.14 -22.94 9.13
C LEU A 912 -25.44 -23.77 9.11
N GLU A 913 -26.04 -24.04 10.26
CA GLU A 913 -27.27 -24.85 10.46
C GLU A 913 -28.51 -23.98 10.76
N MET A 914 -28.37 -22.66 10.72
CA MET A 914 -29.44 -21.70 10.98
C MET A 914 -30.08 -21.19 9.69
N GLY A 915 -31.40 -21.03 9.71
CA GLY A 915 -32.12 -20.30 8.67
C GLY A 915 -31.85 -18.80 8.75
N VAL A 916 -31.88 -18.13 7.60
CA VAL A 916 -31.55 -16.69 7.46
C VAL A 916 -32.44 -15.80 8.32
N ASP A 917 -33.74 -16.12 8.41
CA ASP A 917 -34.69 -15.42 9.28
C ASP A 917 -34.37 -15.57 10.78
N GLY A 918 -33.64 -16.63 11.19
CA GLY A 918 -33.13 -16.79 12.55
C GLY A 918 -32.02 -15.80 12.90
N HIS A 919 -31.17 -15.41 11.94
CA HIS A 919 -30.21 -14.31 12.14
C HIS A 919 -30.94 -12.98 12.31
N LEU A 920 -31.93 -12.69 11.44
CA LEU A 920 -32.70 -11.44 11.48
C LEU A 920 -33.56 -11.32 12.74
N GLY A 921 -34.25 -12.38 13.15
CA GLY A 921 -35.08 -12.40 14.36
C GLY A 921 -34.28 -12.10 15.63
N MET A 922 -33.08 -12.68 15.76
CA MET A 922 -32.17 -12.37 16.86
C MET A 922 -31.72 -10.89 16.84
N MET A 923 -31.36 -10.34 15.67
CA MET A 923 -31.01 -8.92 15.56
C MET A 923 -32.18 -8.01 15.96
N ALA A 924 -33.38 -8.29 15.48
CA ALA A 924 -34.58 -7.48 15.73
C ALA A 924 -35.01 -7.51 17.22
N ALA A 925 -34.76 -8.62 17.92
CA ALA A 925 -35.05 -8.75 19.34
C ALA A 925 -34.03 -8.03 20.25
N VAL A 926 -32.76 -7.93 19.81
CA VAL A 926 -31.67 -7.32 20.61
C VAL A 926 -31.50 -5.83 20.31
N GLN A 927 -31.67 -5.40 19.05
CA GLN A 927 -31.44 -4.01 18.62
C GLN A 927 -32.23 -2.93 19.40
N PRO A 928 -33.50 -3.13 19.84
CA PRO A 928 -34.25 -2.14 20.62
C PRO A 928 -33.62 -1.77 21.97
N PHE A 929 -32.66 -2.58 22.45
CA PHE A 929 -31.95 -2.40 23.71
C PHE A 929 -30.51 -1.87 23.53
N ILE A 930 -30.04 -1.66 22.29
CA ILE A 930 -28.69 -1.16 21.98
C ILE A 930 -28.79 0.26 21.40
N ASP A 931 -28.28 1.26 22.13
CA ASP A 931 -28.39 2.67 21.74
C ASP A 931 -27.54 3.03 20.51
N THR A 932 -26.32 2.47 20.38
CA THR A 932 -25.55 2.51 19.12
C THR A 932 -26.05 1.43 18.14
N SER A 933 -25.19 0.52 17.66
CA SER A 933 -25.50 -0.48 16.64
C SER A 933 -24.96 -1.87 17.01
N ILE A 934 -25.35 -2.87 16.22
CA ILE A 934 -24.94 -4.27 16.35
C ILE A 934 -24.13 -4.66 15.11
N SER A 935 -22.90 -5.15 15.32
CA SER A 935 -22.15 -5.84 14.28
C SER A 935 -22.49 -7.33 14.29
N LYS A 936 -23.24 -7.79 13.30
CA LYS A 936 -23.60 -9.19 13.07
C LYS A 936 -23.66 -9.48 11.57
N THR A 937 -23.13 -10.61 11.15
CA THR A 937 -23.25 -11.12 9.79
C THR A 937 -24.51 -11.97 9.67
N VAL A 938 -25.29 -11.73 8.61
CA VAL A 938 -26.31 -12.66 8.17
C VAL A 938 -25.66 -13.62 7.17
N ASN A 939 -25.45 -14.87 7.59
CA ASN A 939 -25.00 -15.92 6.69
C ASN A 939 -26.17 -16.33 5.80
N VAL A 940 -25.90 -16.50 4.51
CA VAL A 940 -26.89 -16.84 3.49
C VAL A 940 -26.39 -18.08 2.74
N PRO A 941 -27.19 -19.15 2.60
CA PRO A 941 -26.81 -20.34 1.83
C PRO A 941 -26.40 -20.02 0.37
N ALA A 942 -25.51 -20.81 -0.21
CA ALA A 942 -25.01 -20.59 -1.57
C ALA A 942 -26.15 -20.66 -2.62
N GLU A 943 -27.16 -21.48 -2.34
CA GLU A 943 -28.36 -21.76 -3.14
C GLU A 943 -29.55 -20.84 -2.84
N TYR A 944 -29.43 -19.88 -1.90
CA TYR A 944 -30.55 -19.07 -1.42
C TYR A 944 -31.16 -18.18 -2.53
N PRO A 945 -32.49 -18.18 -2.78
CA PRO A 945 -33.06 -17.47 -3.93
C PRO A 945 -32.88 -15.94 -3.90
N PHE A 946 -32.52 -15.36 -5.05
CA PHE A 946 -32.24 -13.92 -5.18
C PHE A 946 -33.43 -12.99 -4.81
N GLU A 947 -34.66 -13.37 -5.14
CA GLU A 947 -35.83 -12.56 -4.76
C GLU A 947 -36.16 -12.68 -3.26
N GLU A 948 -35.89 -13.82 -2.63
CA GLU A 948 -35.98 -13.95 -1.16
C GLU A 948 -34.88 -13.17 -0.46
N PHE A 949 -33.68 -13.11 -1.04
CA PHE A 949 -32.57 -12.28 -0.55
C PHE A 949 -32.92 -10.79 -0.51
N LYS A 950 -33.66 -10.28 -1.51
CA LYS A 950 -34.18 -8.90 -1.54
C LYS A 950 -35.12 -8.61 -0.37
N ASP A 951 -35.93 -9.58 0.02
CA ASP A 951 -36.85 -9.46 1.15
C ASP A 951 -36.14 -9.43 2.52
N LEU A 952 -34.90 -9.94 2.64
CA LEU A 952 -34.11 -9.88 3.89
C LEU A 952 -33.87 -8.42 4.34
N TYR A 953 -33.54 -7.54 3.39
CA TYR A 953 -33.29 -6.13 3.66
C TYR A 953 -34.60 -5.37 3.96
N LEU A 954 -35.72 -5.78 3.35
CA LEU A 954 -37.06 -5.26 3.68
C LEU A 954 -37.54 -5.72 5.06
N LYS A 955 -37.27 -6.98 5.44
CA LYS A 955 -37.50 -7.51 6.79
C LYS A 955 -36.67 -6.76 7.83
N ALA A 956 -35.38 -6.53 7.56
CA ALA A 956 -34.46 -5.79 8.42
C ALA A 956 -34.92 -4.34 8.67
N TRP A 957 -35.30 -3.63 7.61
CA TRP A 957 -35.83 -2.26 7.70
C TRP A 957 -37.11 -2.20 8.54
N ARG A 958 -38.11 -3.06 8.24
CA ARG A 958 -39.38 -3.15 8.99
C ARG A 958 -39.18 -3.59 10.45
N GLY A 959 -38.13 -4.37 10.73
CA GLY A 959 -37.71 -4.75 12.07
C GLY A 959 -37.00 -3.66 12.87
N GLY A 960 -36.82 -2.46 12.31
CA GLY A 960 -36.14 -1.35 12.98
C GLY A 960 -34.64 -1.54 13.16
N LEU A 961 -34.01 -2.39 12.34
CA LEU A 961 -32.56 -2.55 12.37
C LEU A 961 -31.84 -1.27 11.91
N LYS A 962 -30.66 -1.02 12.45
CA LYS A 962 -29.84 0.16 12.13
C LYS A 962 -28.93 -0.06 10.92
N GLY A 963 -28.67 -1.32 10.57
CA GLY A 963 -28.01 -1.70 9.32
C GLY A 963 -28.06 -3.21 9.09
N LEU A 964 -27.58 -3.65 7.93
CA LEU A 964 -27.48 -5.07 7.57
C LEU A 964 -26.23 -5.34 6.71
N ALA A 965 -25.59 -6.47 6.97
CA ALA A 965 -24.53 -7.06 6.14
C ALA A 965 -24.78 -8.56 5.95
N THR A 966 -24.69 -9.03 4.71
CA THR A 966 -24.96 -10.42 4.31
C THR A 966 -23.74 -11.06 3.69
N TYR A 967 -23.37 -12.26 4.12
CA TYR A 967 -22.31 -13.05 3.48
C TYR A 967 -22.90 -14.34 2.90
N ARG A 968 -22.63 -14.59 1.61
CA ARG A 968 -23.04 -15.77 0.86
C ARG A 968 -21.79 -16.40 0.22
N PRO A 969 -21.39 -17.64 0.56
CA PRO A 969 -20.28 -18.30 -0.11
C PRO A 969 -20.66 -18.64 -1.55
N ASN A 970 -19.72 -18.41 -2.47
CA ASN A 970 -19.85 -18.66 -3.91
C ASN A 970 -18.45 -18.72 -4.56
N ASP A 971 -18.38 -19.00 -5.86
CA ASP A 971 -17.11 -19.15 -6.60
C ASP A 971 -16.26 -17.86 -6.68
N ILE A 972 -16.82 -16.70 -6.33
CA ILE A 972 -16.14 -15.38 -6.30
C ILE A 972 -15.55 -15.11 -4.90
N LEU A 973 -16.25 -15.55 -3.85
CA LEU A 973 -15.95 -15.23 -2.44
C LEU A 973 -15.29 -16.39 -1.67
N GLY A 974 -15.34 -17.62 -2.19
CA GLY A 974 -14.83 -18.83 -1.54
C GLY A 974 -15.53 -19.15 -0.21
N ALA A 975 -14.82 -19.83 0.68
CA ALA A 975 -15.25 -20.12 2.05
C ALA A 975 -14.15 -19.71 3.05
N VAL A 976 -14.53 -18.97 4.12
CA VAL A 976 -13.56 -18.30 5.02
C VAL A 976 -12.90 -19.25 6.03
N LEU A 977 -13.53 -20.38 6.35
CA LEU A 977 -13.07 -21.38 7.32
C LEU A 977 -13.40 -22.79 6.83
N SER A 978 -12.44 -23.71 6.92
CA SER A 978 -12.59 -25.11 6.49
C SER A 978 -12.91 -26.04 7.67
N VAL A 979 -14.01 -26.78 7.58
CA VAL A 979 -14.39 -27.85 8.53
C VAL A 979 -13.98 -29.20 7.94
N GLN A 980 -13.44 -30.11 8.75
CA GLN A 980 -13.16 -31.48 8.30
C GLN A 980 -14.47 -32.23 8.04
N GLY A 981 -14.73 -32.60 6.77
CA GLY A 981 -15.90 -33.40 6.39
C GLY A 981 -16.26 -33.30 4.90
N ALA A 982 -16.09 -32.12 4.28
CA ALA A 982 -16.38 -31.89 2.87
C ALA A 982 -15.21 -32.29 1.96
N ALA A 983 -14.94 -33.59 1.83
CA ALA A 983 -13.91 -34.11 0.93
C ALA A 983 -14.47 -34.36 -0.48
N VAL A 984 -14.16 -33.47 -1.42
CA VAL A 984 -14.06 -33.81 -2.85
C VAL A 984 -12.58 -33.89 -3.17
N ALA A 985 -12.09 -35.07 -3.53
CA ALA A 985 -10.70 -35.29 -3.86
C ALA A 985 -10.52 -35.27 -5.39
N ASP A 986 -9.57 -34.46 -5.85
CA ASP A 986 -8.96 -34.58 -7.17
C ASP A 986 -7.44 -34.41 -7.01
N GLU A 987 -6.66 -35.22 -7.72
CA GLU A 987 -5.20 -35.18 -7.67
C GLU A 987 -4.64 -34.03 -8.53
N PRO A 988 -3.48 -33.44 -8.15
CA PRO A 988 -2.90 -32.32 -8.89
C PRO A 988 -2.37 -32.76 -10.28
N ALA A 989 -3.12 -32.41 -11.33
CA ALA A 989 -2.71 -32.64 -12.71
C ALA A 989 -1.48 -31.77 -13.11
N ALA A 990 -0.53 -32.36 -13.83
CA ALA A 990 0.70 -31.68 -14.25
C ALA A 990 0.47 -30.77 -15.49
N PRO A 991 1.12 -29.58 -15.59
CA PRO A 991 0.95 -28.68 -16.73
C PRO A 991 1.60 -29.16 -18.04
N LEU A 992 1.05 -28.72 -19.18
CA LEU A 992 1.62 -28.91 -20.52
C LEU A 992 2.64 -27.80 -20.88
N PRO A 993 3.66 -28.07 -21.72
CA PRO A 993 4.73 -27.13 -22.03
C PRO A 993 4.36 -26.07 -23.07
N GLY A 994 4.89 -24.85 -22.92
CA GLY A 994 4.71 -23.72 -23.84
C GLY A 994 5.99 -23.27 -24.56
N ASP A 995 5.87 -22.33 -25.50
CA ASP A 995 6.96 -21.78 -26.35
C ASP A 995 8.18 -21.32 -25.52
N PRO A 996 9.36 -21.99 -25.64
CA PRO A 996 10.56 -21.63 -24.89
C PRO A 996 11.18 -20.27 -25.24
N MET A 997 10.72 -19.58 -26.29
CA MET A 997 11.11 -18.19 -26.60
C MET A 997 10.22 -17.13 -25.94
N ARG A 998 9.04 -17.53 -25.45
CA ARG A 998 8.03 -16.64 -24.84
C ARG A 998 7.67 -17.00 -23.40
N SER A 999 8.03 -18.20 -22.94
CA SER A 999 7.91 -18.63 -21.54
C SER A 999 8.56 -17.61 -20.60
N VAL A 1000 7.93 -17.36 -19.44
CA VAL A 1000 8.50 -16.45 -18.45
C VAL A 1000 9.70 -17.11 -17.79
N ILE A 1001 10.87 -16.46 -17.87
CA ILE A 1001 12.08 -16.87 -17.16
C ILE A 1001 12.13 -16.05 -15.87
N GLU A 1002 11.42 -16.54 -14.85
CA GLU A 1002 11.29 -15.90 -13.54
C GLU A 1002 12.67 -15.63 -12.92
N GLN A 1003 13.52 -16.66 -12.88
CA GLN A 1003 14.88 -16.56 -12.36
C GLN A 1003 15.95 -16.87 -13.41
N ARG A 1004 17.12 -16.22 -13.28
CA ARG A 1004 18.30 -16.46 -14.12
C ARG A 1004 18.86 -17.83 -13.76
N PRO A 1005 19.01 -18.78 -14.70
CA PRO A 1005 19.54 -20.10 -14.38
C PRO A 1005 20.95 -20.03 -13.80
N LEU A 1006 21.23 -20.85 -12.78
CA LEU A 1006 22.53 -20.90 -12.11
C LEU A 1006 23.57 -21.53 -13.04
N GLY A 1007 24.52 -20.72 -13.53
CA GLY A 1007 25.61 -21.18 -14.39
C GLY A 1007 26.24 -20.06 -15.23
N ALA A 1008 27.17 -20.43 -16.10
CA ALA A 1008 27.68 -19.55 -17.14
C ALA A 1008 26.74 -19.52 -18.35
N LEU A 1009 26.72 -18.38 -19.07
CA LEU A 1009 25.90 -18.15 -20.26
C LEU A 1009 26.79 -17.74 -21.44
N ASP A 1010 26.35 -18.03 -22.66
CA ASP A 1010 27.06 -17.64 -23.89
C ASP A 1010 26.76 -16.18 -24.25
N ALA A 1011 27.79 -15.43 -24.65
CA ALA A 1011 27.77 -13.99 -24.87
C ALA A 1011 28.65 -13.60 -26.07
N VAL A 1012 28.24 -12.61 -26.89
CA VAL A 1012 28.99 -12.28 -28.13
C VAL A 1012 28.85 -10.83 -28.63
N ALA A 1013 29.92 -10.07 -29.01
CA ALA A 1013 31.34 -9.93 -28.54
C ALA A 1013 32.13 -8.60 -28.93
N GLU A 1014 31.50 -7.45 -29.25
CA GLU A 1014 31.66 -6.91 -30.62
C GLU A 1014 31.19 -5.35 -30.68
N LYS A 1015 32.09 -4.34 -30.92
CA LYS A 1015 32.09 -2.74 -31.19
C LYS A 1015 30.70 -2.31 -31.99
N ILE A 1016 30.12 -1.09 -31.84
CA ILE A 1016 29.70 -0.21 -33.01
C ILE A 1016 30.11 1.34 -32.90
N GLU A 1017 29.91 2.31 -33.84
CA GLU A 1017 30.65 3.64 -33.93
C GLU A 1017 29.97 5.00 -34.36
N TYR A 1018 30.29 6.23 -33.83
CA TYR A 1018 29.74 7.55 -34.35
C TYR A 1018 30.02 9.06 -33.91
N TRP A 1019 29.39 10.06 -34.61
CA TRP A 1019 29.31 11.56 -34.37
C TRP A 1019 28.06 12.25 -33.70
N THR A 1020 28.12 12.79 -32.48
CA THR A 1020 27.12 13.72 -31.89
C THR A 1020 27.23 15.18 -32.39
N GLN A 1021 26.56 16.14 -31.72
CA GLN A 1021 26.83 17.59 -31.82
C GLN A 1021 28.07 17.97 -30.99
N GLU A 1022 28.29 17.25 -29.89
CA GLU A 1022 29.48 17.30 -29.05
C GLU A 1022 30.72 16.64 -29.71
N GLY A 1023 30.58 15.87 -30.81
CA GLY A 1023 31.65 15.45 -31.75
C GLY A 1023 31.67 13.94 -32.08
N HIS A 1024 32.81 13.29 -32.42
CA HIS A 1024 32.90 11.82 -32.63
C HIS A 1024 33.04 10.99 -31.34
N HIS A 1025 32.64 9.72 -31.27
CA HIS A 1025 32.60 8.76 -30.16
C HIS A 1025 32.41 7.28 -30.74
N THR A 1026 32.75 6.11 -30.13
CA THR A 1026 32.62 4.70 -30.73
C THR A 1026 32.53 3.32 -29.85
N THR A 1027 31.40 2.62 -29.46
CA THR A 1027 31.19 1.75 -28.19
C THR A 1027 30.72 0.28 -28.26
N TYR A 1028 31.00 -0.34 -27.13
CA TYR A 1028 30.83 -1.62 -26.48
C TYR A 1028 29.59 -1.83 -25.55
N ILE A 1029 29.40 -3.10 -25.08
CA ILE A 1029 28.21 -3.93 -25.39
C ILE A 1029 28.24 -5.41 -24.66
N VAL A 1030 27.22 -6.07 -23.99
CA VAL A 1030 27.07 -7.60 -23.71
C VAL A 1030 25.70 -8.18 -24.22
N VAL A 1031 25.53 -9.27 -24.97
CA VAL A 1031 24.29 -10.10 -24.87
C VAL A 1031 24.67 -11.30 -24.01
N SER A 1032 23.76 -11.81 -23.19
CA SER A 1032 23.83 -13.20 -22.74
C SER A 1032 22.61 -13.96 -23.25
N PHE A 1033 22.89 -15.14 -23.79
CA PHE A 1033 21.93 -16.02 -24.42
C PHE A 1033 21.76 -17.27 -23.56
N LEU A 1034 20.51 -17.64 -23.30
CA LEU A 1034 20.16 -18.90 -22.69
C LEU A 1034 19.96 -19.95 -23.80
N PRO A 1035 20.66 -21.09 -23.76
CA PRO A 1035 20.23 -22.28 -24.49
C PRO A 1035 18.83 -22.71 -24.02
N VAL A 1036 17.82 -22.54 -24.87
CA VAL A 1036 16.47 -23.09 -24.66
C VAL A 1036 16.18 -24.18 -25.70
N PRO A 1037 15.37 -25.21 -25.39
CA PRO A 1037 14.96 -26.19 -26.37
C PRO A 1037 14.31 -25.54 -27.60
N THR A 1038 14.56 -26.09 -28.78
CA THR A 1038 13.75 -25.79 -29.97
C THR A 1038 12.32 -26.30 -29.75
N THR A 1039 11.32 -25.69 -30.37
CA THR A 1039 9.90 -26.05 -30.18
C THR A 1039 9.51 -27.44 -30.70
N ASP A 1040 10.42 -28.12 -31.41
CA ASP A 1040 10.31 -29.51 -31.87
C ASP A 1040 11.04 -30.52 -30.96
N GLY A 1041 11.76 -30.04 -29.92
CA GLY A 1041 12.57 -30.86 -29.02
C GLY A 1041 13.82 -31.51 -29.65
N GLN A 1042 14.15 -31.21 -30.91
CA GLN A 1042 15.26 -31.84 -31.65
C GLN A 1042 16.63 -31.15 -31.40
N GLY A 1043 16.65 -29.98 -30.77
CA GLY A 1043 17.87 -29.21 -30.56
C GLY A 1043 17.73 -28.08 -29.55
N THR A 1044 18.61 -27.09 -29.66
CA THR A 1044 18.72 -25.99 -28.70
C THR A 1044 19.03 -24.70 -29.43
N GLN A 1045 18.28 -23.64 -29.12
CA GLN A 1045 18.41 -22.32 -29.74
C GLN A 1045 18.75 -21.24 -28.71
N SER A 1046 19.50 -20.24 -29.13
CA SER A 1046 19.98 -19.15 -28.27
C SER A 1046 18.91 -18.08 -28.08
N ARG A 1047 18.16 -18.14 -26.98
CA ARG A 1047 17.29 -17.05 -26.55
C ARG A 1047 18.14 -15.97 -25.91
N ALA A 1048 18.27 -14.81 -26.54
CA ALA A 1048 18.80 -13.65 -25.82
C ALA A 1048 17.86 -13.37 -24.65
N ILE A 1049 18.38 -13.41 -23.42
CA ILE A 1049 17.62 -13.22 -22.18
C ILE A 1049 18.00 -11.91 -21.46
N GLU A 1050 19.18 -11.40 -21.79
CA GLU A 1050 19.92 -10.40 -21.06
C GLU A 1050 20.78 -9.64 -22.10
N PHE A 1051 20.75 -8.31 -22.12
CA PHE A 1051 21.55 -7.48 -23.03
C PHE A 1051 22.03 -6.20 -22.33
N PHE A 1052 23.30 -5.85 -22.51
CA PHE A 1052 24.16 -5.27 -21.49
C PHE A 1052 25.26 -4.27 -22.01
N MET A 1053 26.05 -3.69 -21.09
CA MET A 1053 27.11 -2.71 -21.34
C MET A 1053 27.96 -2.40 -20.06
N PRO A 1054 29.33 -2.37 -20.02
CA PRO A 1054 30.24 -2.39 -18.80
C PRO A 1054 31.18 -1.19 -18.34
N VAL A 1055 31.46 -0.92 -17.07
CA VAL A 1055 31.83 0.47 -16.63
C VAL A 1055 33.17 1.08 -17.10
N GLY A 1056 33.12 2.38 -17.46
CA GLY A 1056 34.07 3.46 -17.19
C GLY A 1056 34.24 4.58 -18.26
N GLN A 1057 33.52 5.76 -18.28
CA GLN A 1057 33.55 6.95 -19.22
C GLN A 1057 32.73 8.21 -18.72
N ARG A 1058 32.97 9.48 -19.20
CA ARG A 1058 32.70 10.78 -18.45
C ARG A 1058 32.38 12.24 -19.08
N ALA A 1059 31.44 12.54 -20.00
CA ALA A 1059 31.00 13.94 -20.47
C ALA A 1059 29.59 14.60 -20.12
N GLU A 1060 29.05 14.65 -18.89
CA GLU A 1060 27.65 15.01 -18.47
C GLU A 1060 26.45 14.23 -19.08
N SER A 1061 26.43 13.95 -20.38
CA SER A 1061 25.17 13.65 -21.07
C SER A 1061 24.85 12.17 -21.39
N GLN A 1062 25.45 11.16 -20.76
CA GLN A 1062 25.38 9.72 -21.14
C GLN A 1062 24.00 9.06 -20.75
N GLN A 1063 23.06 9.80 -20.19
CA GLN A 1063 22.34 9.31 -19.00
C GLN A 1063 20.90 8.78 -19.16
N TRP A 1064 20.34 8.64 -20.36
CA TRP A 1064 19.12 7.83 -20.59
C TRP A 1064 19.37 6.60 -21.46
N ILE A 1065 20.23 5.68 -20.98
CA ILE A 1065 20.22 4.28 -21.45
C ILE A 1065 20.30 3.18 -20.36
N THR A 1066 20.77 3.46 -19.14
CA THR A 1066 20.81 2.36 -18.15
C THR A 1066 19.45 1.78 -17.87
N ALA A 1067 18.47 2.67 -17.80
CA ALA A 1067 17.06 2.35 -17.73
C ALA A 1067 16.53 2.08 -19.14
N SER A 1068 17.22 1.19 -19.84
CA SER A 1068 16.63 0.63 -21.03
C SER A 1068 17.24 -0.68 -21.46
N MET A 1069 18.55 -0.91 -21.37
CA MET A 1069 19.12 -2.27 -21.55
C MET A 1069 18.27 -3.36 -20.92
N ARG A 1070 17.91 -3.11 -19.68
CA ARG A 1070 17.12 -4.00 -18.89
C ARG A 1070 15.74 -4.32 -19.46
N LEU A 1071 15.06 -3.34 -20.05
CA LEU A 1071 13.86 -3.48 -20.90
C LEU A 1071 14.05 -4.65 -21.82
N LEU A 1072 15.09 -4.65 -22.64
CA LEU A 1072 15.17 -5.75 -23.56
C LEU A 1072 15.37 -7.08 -22.85
N SER A 1073 15.99 -7.07 -21.68
CA SER A 1073 16.12 -8.22 -20.80
C SER A 1073 14.79 -8.65 -20.13
N LEU A 1074 13.80 -7.79 -19.83
CA LEU A 1074 12.45 -8.22 -19.35
C LEU A 1074 11.46 -8.42 -20.49
N ALA A 1075 11.63 -7.70 -21.58
CA ALA A 1075 11.03 -8.04 -22.85
C ALA A 1075 11.51 -9.43 -23.28
N ALA A 1076 12.78 -9.77 -23.05
CA ALA A 1076 13.31 -11.08 -23.37
C ALA A 1076 12.84 -12.13 -22.36
N ARG A 1077 13.12 -11.98 -21.06
CA ARG A 1077 12.69 -12.95 -20.04
C ARG A 1077 11.17 -13.08 -19.94
N GLY A 1078 10.41 -12.02 -20.22
CA GLY A 1078 8.95 -11.99 -20.29
C GLY A 1078 8.34 -12.20 -21.70
N GLY A 1079 9.15 -12.46 -22.73
CA GLY A 1079 8.66 -12.93 -24.05
C GLY A 1079 8.19 -11.87 -25.08
N PHE A 1080 8.29 -10.57 -24.79
CA PHE A 1080 7.91 -9.45 -25.69
C PHE A 1080 9.09 -8.66 -26.31
N LEU A 1081 10.28 -9.26 -26.36
CA LEU A 1081 11.54 -8.78 -26.96
C LEU A 1081 11.37 -7.81 -28.15
N ALA A 1082 10.78 -8.28 -29.25
CA ALA A 1082 10.63 -7.47 -30.48
C ALA A 1082 9.62 -6.33 -30.37
N ARG A 1083 8.61 -6.43 -29.48
CA ARG A 1083 7.67 -5.31 -29.22
C ARG A 1083 8.41 -4.16 -28.59
N ALA A 1084 9.28 -4.47 -27.62
CA ALA A 1084 10.21 -3.49 -27.10
C ALA A 1084 10.95 -2.89 -28.29
N LEU A 1085 11.86 -3.59 -28.99
CA LEU A 1085 12.77 -3.03 -30.03
C LEU A 1085 12.18 -1.93 -30.93
N ARG A 1086 10.92 -2.08 -31.34
CA ARG A 1086 10.17 -1.11 -32.13
C ARG A 1086 9.60 0.08 -31.35
N ASP A 1087 9.02 -0.10 -30.18
CA ASP A 1087 8.12 0.89 -29.57
C ASP A 1087 8.84 2.14 -29.07
N MET A 1088 9.85 1.92 -28.25
CA MET A 1088 11.22 2.27 -28.59
C MET A 1088 11.41 3.24 -29.76
N ARG A 1089 11.79 2.83 -31.01
CA ARG A 1089 12.30 3.56 -32.23
C ARG A 1089 11.74 4.96 -32.62
N LYS A 1090 10.94 5.58 -31.75
CA LYS A 1090 10.11 6.76 -31.88
C LYS A 1090 10.42 7.90 -30.88
N VAL A 1091 10.98 7.66 -29.67
CA VAL A 1091 11.14 8.73 -28.65
C VAL A 1091 12.24 9.76 -29.07
N ALA A 1092 12.28 11.00 -28.52
CA ALA A 1092 13.02 12.17 -29.07
C ALA A 1092 13.60 13.18 -28.03
N TRP A 1093 14.61 14.03 -28.37
CA TRP A 1093 15.11 15.16 -27.53
C TRP A 1093 15.37 16.51 -28.17
N ASP A 1094 15.47 17.49 -27.28
CA ASP A 1094 16.08 18.81 -27.41
C ASP A 1094 17.54 18.80 -27.92
N ARG A 1095 18.46 17.94 -27.43
CA ARG A 1095 19.88 18.01 -27.84
C ARG A 1095 20.22 17.37 -29.22
N GLY A 1096 19.19 17.12 -30.05
CA GLY A 1096 19.28 17.19 -31.53
C GLY A 1096 19.57 15.92 -32.38
N PRO A 1097 19.61 16.08 -33.73
CA PRO A 1097 19.67 15.04 -34.78
C PRO A 1097 21.10 14.56 -35.17
N VAL A 1098 21.24 13.35 -35.73
CA VAL A 1098 22.32 12.37 -35.36
C VAL A 1098 22.84 11.51 -36.56
N ARG A 1099 23.86 10.61 -36.53
CA ARG A 1099 24.40 9.95 -37.78
C ARG A 1099 25.17 8.56 -37.72
N LEU A 1100 24.57 7.37 -37.83
CA LEU A 1100 25.21 6.02 -37.87
C LEU A 1100 24.25 4.91 -38.34
N GLY A 1101 24.85 3.85 -38.86
CA GLY A 1101 24.23 3.11 -39.92
C GLY A 1101 24.46 3.96 -41.16
N THR A 1102 25.23 3.40 -42.07
CA THR A 1102 24.95 3.73 -43.45
C THR A 1102 23.81 2.82 -43.90
N ARG A 1103 22.90 3.36 -44.70
CA ARG A 1103 21.94 2.57 -45.48
C ARG A 1103 22.39 2.65 -46.93
N THR A 1104 22.57 1.51 -47.57
CA THR A 1104 22.70 1.47 -49.03
C THR A 1104 21.31 1.63 -49.63
N ARG A 1105 21.15 2.61 -50.51
CA ARG A 1105 19.98 2.78 -51.36
C ARG A 1105 19.98 1.73 -52.48
N GLU A 1106 18.86 1.61 -53.19
CA GLU A 1106 18.69 0.71 -54.34
C GLU A 1106 19.57 1.12 -55.54
N ASP A 1107 19.97 2.39 -55.63
CA ASP A 1107 20.97 2.92 -56.57
C ASP A 1107 22.43 2.61 -56.18
N GLY A 1108 22.66 1.90 -55.07
CA GLY A 1108 23.98 1.61 -54.51
C GLY A 1108 24.58 2.73 -53.66
N ALA A 1109 23.93 3.89 -53.55
CA ALA A 1109 24.46 5.02 -52.78
C ALA A 1109 24.39 4.75 -51.27
N VAL A 1110 25.55 4.84 -50.62
CA VAL A 1110 25.73 4.59 -49.19
C VAL A 1110 25.43 5.87 -48.40
N ILE A 1111 24.16 6.12 -48.11
CA ILE A 1111 23.74 7.31 -47.35
C ILE A 1111 23.95 7.11 -45.85
N PRO A 1112 24.31 8.17 -45.09
CA PRO A 1112 24.22 8.11 -43.64
C PRO A 1112 22.76 8.14 -43.21
N MET A 1113 22.39 7.29 -42.27
CA MET A 1113 21.21 7.53 -41.44
C MET A 1113 21.43 8.78 -40.57
N TRP A 1114 20.32 9.33 -40.10
CA TRP A 1114 20.14 10.22 -38.94
C TRP A 1114 18.77 9.87 -38.34
N HIS A 1115 18.58 9.92 -37.03
CA HIS A 1115 17.26 9.99 -36.38
C HIS A 1115 17.29 11.01 -35.19
N ASP A 1116 16.30 11.04 -34.27
CA ASP A 1116 16.03 12.13 -33.31
C ASP A 1116 16.72 12.21 -31.90
N SER A 1117 17.55 11.24 -31.47
CA SER A 1117 17.33 10.59 -30.14
C SER A 1117 18.30 9.45 -29.59
N GLU A 1118 19.20 9.50 -28.57
CA GLU A 1118 20.09 8.28 -28.29
C GLU A 1118 19.41 7.03 -27.82
N VAL A 1119 18.16 7.24 -27.67
CA VAL A 1119 17.29 6.25 -27.25
C VAL A 1119 16.72 5.69 -28.53
N ALA A 1120 16.46 6.46 -29.62
CA ALA A 1120 16.34 6.02 -31.03
C ALA A 1120 17.65 5.78 -31.75
N ALA A 1121 18.72 5.55 -31.02
CA ALA A 1121 20.03 5.25 -31.57
C ALA A 1121 20.45 3.80 -31.92
N LEU A 1122 20.11 2.79 -31.14
CA LEU A 1122 20.71 1.48 -31.30
C LEU A 1122 19.92 0.13 -31.21
N ALA A 1123 18.60 0.09 -31.49
CA ALA A 1123 17.56 -0.95 -31.87
C ALA A 1123 17.38 -0.99 -33.36
N PHE A 1124 18.48 -1.40 -33.94
CA PHE A 1124 18.91 -1.32 -35.33
C PHE A 1124 20.46 -1.37 -35.33
N ALA A 1125 21.07 -1.95 -34.28
CA ALA A 1125 22.07 -2.98 -34.54
C ALA A 1125 21.79 -4.30 -33.80
N VAL A 1126 21.60 -4.49 -32.49
CA VAL A 1126 21.15 -5.83 -31.97
C VAL A 1126 19.76 -6.23 -32.45
N GLN A 1127 19.03 -5.37 -33.16
CA GLN A 1127 18.05 -5.79 -34.12
C GLN A 1127 18.79 -6.51 -35.25
N ASN A 1128 19.57 -5.79 -36.08
CA ASN A 1128 20.61 -6.28 -37.02
C ASN A 1128 21.67 -7.29 -36.44
N ILE A 1129 21.52 -7.81 -35.21
CA ILE A 1129 22.42 -8.78 -34.60
C ILE A 1129 21.77 -9.85 -33.72
N LEU A 1130 20.57 -9.65 -33.17
CA LEU A 1130 19.66 -10.79 -33.05
C LEU A 1130 19.50 -11.40 -34.44
N GLU A 1131 19.28 -10.55 -35.47
CA GLU A 1131 19.26 -10.94 -36.88
C GLU A 1131 20.57 -11.65 -37.30
N ARG A 1132 21.78 -11.14 -36.97
CA ARG A 1132 23.06 -11.83 -37.36
C ARG A 1132 23.34 -13.10 -36.56
N ARG A 1133 23.07 -13.12 -35.25
CA ARG A 1133 23.21 -14.32 -34.37
C ARG A 1133 22.19 -15.40 -34.75
N GLN A 1134 21.05 -15.01 -35.35
CA GLN A 1134 20.06 -15.89 -35.97
C GLN A 1134 20.37 -16.21 -37.44
N GLY A 1135 21.52 -15.77 -37.99
CA GLY A 1135 21.95 -16.08 -39.36
C GLY A 1135 21.19 -15.35 -40.48
N VAL A 1136 20.39 -14.32 -40.17
CA VAL A 1136 19.55 -13.60 -41.12
C VAL A 1136 20.40 -12.69 -42.01
N THR A 1137 20.52 -13.04 -43.29
CA THR A 1137 21.37 -12.37 -44.29
C THR A 1137 20.75 -11.10 -44.89
N GLY A 1138 20.32 -10.17 -44.03
CA GLY A 1138 19.88 -8.81 -44.42
C GLY A 1138 21.02 -7.78 -44.30
N THR A 1139 21.43 -7.17 -45.40
CA THR A 1139 22.66 -6.34 -45.45
C THR A 1139 22.46 -4.89 -44.99
N VAL A 1140 22.76 -4.62 -43.71
CA VAL A 1140 23.06 -3.25 -43.23
C VAL A 1140 24.35 -3.26 -42.41
N SER A 1141 25.47 -2.86 -43.01
CA SER A 1141 26.78 -2.82 -42.37
C SER A 1141 26.95 -1.65 -41.38
N VAL A 1142 27.65 -1.84 -40.26
CA VAL A 1142 28.67 -0.85 -39.92
C VAL A 1142 29.85 -1.23 -40.81
N ALA A 1143 30.67 -0.26 -41.15
CA ALA A 1143 32.06 -0.49 -41.48
C ALA A 1143 32.82 0.56 -40.68
N THR A 1144 34.01 0.23 -40.16
CA THR A 1144 34.87 1.20 -39.46
C THR A 1144 34.99 2.41 -40.40
N PRO A 1145 34.45 3.59 -40.06
CA PRO A 1145 34.59 4.72 -40.95
C PRO A 1145 36.05 5.16 -40.88
N VAL A 1146 36.75 4.92 -41.98
CA VAL A 1146 38.14 5.33 -42.18
C VAL A 1146 38.28 6.82 -41.85
N ALA A 1147 39.42 7.20 -41.29
CA ALA A 1147 39.73 8.58 -40.95
C ALA A 1147 39.43 9.54 -42.11
N PRO A 1148 38.94 10.77 -41.84
CA PRO A 1148 38.50 11.67 -42.88
C PRO A 1148 39.65 11.97 -43.87
N PRO A 1149 39.41 11.86 -45.20
CA PRO A 1149 40.33 12.37 -46.19
C PRO A 1149 40.65 13.85 -45.94
N SER A 1150 41.85 14.26 -46.29
CA SER A 1150 42.31 15.65 -46.18
C SER A 1150 41.42 16.61 -46.98
N ALA A 1151 41.46 17.88 -46.58
CA ALA A 1151 40.59 18.92 -47.10
C ALA A 1151 40.60 19.02 -48.64
N VAL A 1152 39.45 18.72 -49.25
CA VAL A 1152 39.05 19.25 -50.56
C VAL A 1152 37.77 20.05 -50.33
N ALA A 1153 37.83 21.36 -50.58
CA ALA A 1153 36.71 22.24 -50.35
C ALA A 1153 35.67 22.11 -51.47
N LEU A 1154 34.52 21.49 -51.17
CA LEU A 1154 33.28 21.73 -51.89
C LEU A 1154 32.31 22.44 -50.95
N SER A 1155 32.06 23.71 -51.25
CA SER A 1155 31.26 24.62 -50.42
C SER A 1155 29.77 24.31 -50.52
N VAL A 1156 29.30 23.37 -49.70
CA VAL A 1156 27.86 23.25 -49.40
C VAL A 1156 27.47 24.41 -48.49
N PRO A 1157 26.40 25.18 -48.79
CA PRO A 1157 25.90 26.22 -47.88
C PRO A 1157 25.60 25.64 -46.49
N GLY A 1158 25.78 26.45 -45.44
CA GLY A 1158 25.60 26.01 -44.05
C GLY A 1158 24.23 25.34 -43.84
N GLN A 1159 24.21 24.20 -43.12
CA GLN A 1159 23.02 23.38 -42.95
C GLN A 1159 21.83 24.22 -42.44
N MET A 1160 20.83 24.39 -43.30
CA MET A 1160 19.60 25.07 -42.95
C MET A 1160 18.72 24.10 -42.14
N ALA A 1161 18.42 24.46 -40.90
CA ALA A 1161 17.51 23.70 -40.05
C ALA A 1161 16.12 23.61 -40.70
N GLY A 1162 15.58 22.40 -40.78
CA GLY A 1162 14.35 22.12 -41.53
C GLY A 1162 13.58 20.93 -40.96
N ARG A 1163 12.56 20.48 -41.70
CA ARG A 1163 11.74 19.34 -41.28
C ARG A 1163 12.57 18.04 -41.28
N LYS A 1164 12.11 17.04 -40.53
CA LYS A 1164 12.72 15.71 -40.52
C LYS A 1164 12.58 15.02 -41.88
N CYS A 1165 13.68 14.53 -42.43
CA CYS A 1165 13.69 13.70 -43.64
C CYS A 1165 13.09 12.31 -43.35
N PRO A 1166 12.18 11.76 -44.16
CA PRO A 1166 11.63 10.43 -43.92
C PRO A 1166 12.64 9.30 -44.21
N GLU A 1167 13.56 9.52 -45.15
CA GLU A 1167 14.57 8.52 -45.54
C GLU A 1167 15.76 8.48 -44.58
N CYS A 1168 16.45 9.62 -44.41
CA CYS A 1168 17.65 9.71 -43.58
C CYS A 1168 17.40 10.35 -42.21
N GLY A 1169 16.17 10.69 -41.80
CA GLY A 1169 15.83 11.28 -40.49
C GLY A 1169 16.53 12.58 -40.06
N ALA A 1170 17.34 13.21 -40.92
CA ALA A 1170 17.98 14.49 -40.62
C ALA A 1170 16.94 15.62 -40.60
N HIS A 1171 17.06 16.57 -39.66
CA HIS A 1171 16.21 17.77 -39.59
C HIS A 1171 16.72 18.86 -40.55
N ALA A 1172 16.75 18.50 -41.83
CA ALA A 1172 17.47 19.19 -42.90
C ALA A 1172 16.64 19.28 -44.20
N MET A 1173 15.33 19.00 -44.14
CA MET A 1173 14.40 19.20 -45.25
C MET A 1173 13.98 20.66 -45.38
N ILE A 1174 14.36 21.26 -46.50
CA ILE A 1174 13.91 22.58 -46.96
C ILE A 1174 12.94 22.42 -48.13
N ARG A 1175 12.20 23.48 -48.47
CA ARG A 1175 11.52 23.56 -49.77
C ARG A 1175 12.53 24.11 -50.78
N LYS A 1176 12.80 23.38 -51.85
CA LYS A 1176 13.71 23.77 -52.93
C LYS A 1176 13.07 23.44 -54.28
N ASP A 1177 12.98 24.42 -55.16
CA ASP A 1177 12.45 24.24 -56.53
C ASP A 1177 11.03 23.61 -56.55
N GLY A 1178 10.19 23.96 -55.57
CA GLY A 1178 8.85 23.40 -55.34
C GLY A 1178 8.81 22.04 -54.60
N CYS A 1179 9.95 21.34 -54.52
CA CYS A 1179 10.07 20.04 -53.88
C CYS A 1179 10.52 20.13 -52.42
N ASP A 1180 10.07 19.19 -51.58
CA ASP A 1180 10.73 18.93 -50.30
C ASP A 1180 12.09 18.27 -50.56
N HIS A 1181 13.19 18.86 -50.09
CA HIS A 1181 14.56 18.41 -50.37
C HIS A 1181 15.43 18.37 -49.10
N CYS A 1182 16.06 17.23 -48.83
CA CYS A 1182 16.94 17.04 -47.69
C CYS A 1182 18.40 17.40 -48.01
N THR A 1183 18.88 18.49 -47.43
CA THR A 1183 20.27 18.97 -47.60
C THR A 1183 21.33 18.05 -46.97
N ALA A 1184 20.94 17.01 -46.22
CA ALA A 1184 21.85 16.07 -45.55
C ALA A 1184 22.03 14.70 -46.23
N CYS A 1185 21.14 14.30 -47.17
CA CYS A 1185 21.28 13.05 -47.95
C CYS A 1185 20.86 13.19 -49.42
N GLY A 1186 20.43 14.36 -49.87
CA GLY A 1186 19.92 14.57 -51.23
C GLY A 1186 18.53 13.99 -51.50
N TYR A 1187 17.82 13.46 -50.50
CA TYR A 1187 16.44 12.99 -50.65
C TYR A 1187 15.55 14.08 -51.26
N VAL A 1188 14.71 13.69 -52.22
CA VAL A 1188 13.66 14.53 -52.80
C VAL A 1188 12.33 13.85 -52.47
N GLY A 1189 11.48 14.56 -51.75
CA GLY A 1189 10.13 14.14 -51.38
C GLY A 1189 9.08 14.75 -52.31
N SER A 1190 7.86 14.92 -51.78
CA SER A 1190 6.74 15.52 -52.49
C SER A 1190 7.04 16.92 -53.02
N CYS A 1191 6.82 17.11 -54.32
CA CYS A 1191 6.79 18.41 -54.99
C CYS A 1191 5.34 18.95 -55.05
N GLY A 1192 5.18 20.27 -54.93
CA GLY A 1192 3.90 20.97 -55.02
C GLY A 1192 4.04 22.48 -54.89
#